data_AF-A0A517PD92-F1
#
_entry.id   AF-A0A517PD92-F1
#
_cell.length_a   1.000
_cell.length_b   1.000
_cell.length_c   1.000
_cell.angle_alpha   90.00
_cell.angle_beta   90.00
_cell.angle_gamma   90.00
#
_symmetry.space_group_name_H-M   'P 1'
#
loop_
_entity.id
_entity.type
_entity.pdbx_description
1 polymer ?
#
loop_
_entity_poly.entity_id
_entity_poly.type
_entity_poly.pdbx_seq_one_letter_code
_entity_poly.pdbx_strand_id
1 'polypeptide(L)'
;MVRPLALPAFVLVGLLGSAGSGAAMAAEREAERSGTWSEPKTWGGGVLPREGDDVSIGEGIVVAIDLERSPVLGTLKVDGALAFPEGMSAELRLRGNLLLYGRLSMRPESAELRHTLTFVEVDEGAFVGGGMKPLASDVGLWARGGGVLDAVGAEKTPWTRLRGGAEAGATQIQVEDAAGWRVGDRLVLTPTQSPAVGKECWTGYDDVRIQRVDGETVTLSEPLTHAHPRVNDEWTAEVLNLTRNVVLQGTEAGRAHALFMTDAPQAIRNVAFRHMGPRTPPDGNGITHSVLGRYPVHFHHCGDSSRGSLVENVVVHECGNRAFVPHASHGVTLRGCVSHDTWEDAYWWDPGEGHESHDSRWERCVASFVRSDPDFRGYRLTGFNLRHGERNAIADCVAVGVRGNNDASGFLWPEQFGDVWEFTNCVAHNNKQDGLFVWQNNAERHRVGPFVSYHNADNGLEHGAYSNSYEYRDAILYGNGRAGVQVHAVSGSGKQLRFERLRIEGAGVTRYGMEFVKHQPPPGQPTWVEEVAVADVTDAAVAFTYDGPVEQAKRDWVDFLHCRFEGDVPQFRLNENLHPDTLITVEPADGPAFQLHRPNGDLGEPVERWNARRTALPTADRPSPPAATPAPSITDAFDEPAANGWGERWTVVELGGVRPRVYREDGRALVRSAGEGGVVLLSPTPQAITDVDQSVTFQISMNVPKVGLIARWNGDADSCCGVRVGTGDTRTLEAFRRIAGATRTVKRAANPVVVQSKTDYRLRMVARERDHGVVLQAKLWPADEAEPAEWTLETDTIHNRELRGAAGQFGVLVEQGGSSGRVVRCDDYVAGAP
;
A
#
# COMPACT_ATOMS: atom_id res chain seq x y z
N MET A 1 5.00 55.92 46.23
CA MET A 1 6.12 56.76 45.75
C MET A 1 5.76 57.29 44.38
N VAL A 2 5.89 58.61 44.27
CA VAL A 2 5.79 59.60 43.19
C VAL A 2 5.69 59.15 41.72
N ARG A 3 4.86 59.93 41.01
CA ARG A 3 4.53 60.09 39.58
C ARG A 3 5.74 60.36 38.62
N PRO A 4 5.52 60.36 37.28
CA PRO A 4 6.52 60.12 36.23
C PRO A 4 7.20 61.40 35.70
N LEU A 5 8.32 61.25 34.95
CA LEU A 5 8.95 62.35 34.20
C LEU A 5 9.47 61.94 32.81
N ALA A 6 9.00 62.71 31.83
CA ALA A 6 9.48 63.15 30.52
C ALA A 6 10.86 62.73 29.93
N LEU A 7 10.84 62.62 28.60
CA LEU A 7 11.98 62.63 27.66
C LEU A 7 12.93 63.82 27.83
N PRO A 8 14.16 63.70 27.30
CA PRO A 8 14.83 64.80 26.63
C PRO A 8 15.09 64.50 25.14
N ALA A 9 14.97 65.55 24.34
CA ALA A 9 15.45 65.64 22.97
C ALA A 9 16.97 65.84 22.94
N PHE A 10 17.67 65.24 21.97
CA PHE A 10 19.02 65.64 21.59
C PHE A 10 19.14 65.81 20.08
N VAL A 11 19.25 67.08 19.70
CA VAL A 11 20.13 67.74 18.72
C VAL A 11 20.64 66.92 17.53
N LEU A 12 20.25 67.39 16.35
CA LEU A 12 20.85 67.15 15.04
C LEU A 12 22.22 67.87 14.93
N VAL A 13 23.33 67.14 14.83
CA VAL A 13 24.61 67.66 14.30
C VAL A 13 24.99 66.79 13.10
N GLY A 14 25.04 67.40 11.93
CA GLY A 14 25.51 66.75 10.71
C GLY A 14 27.04 66.64 10.68
N LEU A 15 27.53 65.51 10.19
CA LEU A 15 28.89 65.36 9.69
C LEU A 15 28.84 64.57 8.37
N LEU A 16 29.36 65.24 7.34
CA LEU A 16 29.56 64.74 5.99
C LEU A 16 30.57 63.58 5.96
N GLY A 17 30.28 62.59 5.10
CA GLY A 17 31.27 61.94 4.25
C GLY A 17 32.06 60.78 4.85
N SER A 18 31.56 59.57 4.67
CA SER A 18 32.40 58.49 4.15
C SER A 18 31.59 57.67 3.15
N ALA A 19 32.11 57.58 1.92
CA ALA A 19 31.61 56.70 0.89
C ALA A 19 31.98 55.26 1.30
N GLY A 20 31.08 54.61 2.03
CA GLY A 20 31.07 53.16 2.24
C GLY A 20 29.98 52.57 1.36
N SER A 21 30.35 51.58 0.56
CA SER A 21 29.46 50.75 -0.27
C SER A 21 28.11 50.48 0.41
N GLY A 22 27.06 51.15 -0.08
CA GLY A 22 25.70 50.93 0.39
C GLY A 22 25.27 49.53 0.02
N ALA A 23 25.18 48.64 1.02
CA ALA A 23 24.23 47.54 0.94
C ALA A 23 22.85 48.20 0.75
N ALA A 24 22.25 48.04 -0.43
CA ALA A 24 20.89 48.50 -0.65
C ALA A 24 20.02 47.82 0.41
N MET A 25 19.31 48.61 1.23
CA MET A 25 18.33 48.04 2.16
C MET A 25 17.29 47.26 1.36
N ALA A 26 16.97 46.05 1.82
CA ALA A 26 15.82 45.28 1.34
C ALA A 26 14.58 46.18 1.33
N ALA A 27 13.90 46.25 0.19
CA ALA A 27 12.69 47.03 0.01
C ALA A 27 11.52 46.11 -0.36
N GLU A 28 10.30 46.55 -0.03
CA GLU A 28 9.09 45.92 -0.54
C GLU A 28 8.88 46.26 -2.03
N ARG A 29 8.55 45.25 -2.82
CA ARG A 29 8.27 45.34 -4.27
C ARG A 29 6.95 44.67 -4.58
N GLU A 30 5.98 45.47 -4.96
CA GLU A 30 4.65 45.00 -5.32
C GLU A 30 4.48 45.00 -6.84
N ALA A 31 3.88 43.93 -7.38
CA ALA A 31 3.39 43.94 -8.75
C ALA A 31 2.13 44.82 -8.83
N GLU A 32 2.10 45.79 -9.75
CA GLU A 32 0.96 46.69 -9.95
C GLU A 32 0.01 46.20 -11.06
N ARG A 33 0.48 45.29 -11.93
CA ARG A 33 -0.31 44.73 -13.02
C ARG A 33 0.23 43.36 -13.45
N SER A 34 -0.60 42.59 -14.15
CA SER A 34 -0.15 41.36 -14.80
C SER A 34 0.87 41.63 -15.89
N GLY A 35 1.86 40.75 -16.00
CA GLY A 35 2.96 40.92 -16.95
C GLY A 35 4.10 39.92 -16.73
N THR A 36 5.22 40.14 -17.41
CA THR A 36 6.43 39.35 -17.17
C THR A 36 7.29 39.99 -16.08
N TRP A 37 8.12 39.19 -15.42
CA TRP A 37 9.00 39.64 -14.35
C TRP A 37 10.01 40.68 -14.85
N SER A 38 10.54 40.51 -16.06
CA SER A 38 11.55 41.39 -16.63
C SER A 38 11.03 42.77 -17.09
N GLU A 39 9.71 42.96 -17.17
CA GLU A 39 9.09 44.21 -17.62
C GLU A 39 8.95 45.20 -16.45
N PRO A 40 9.61 46.38 -16.49
CA PRO A 40 9.52 47.37 -15.42
C PRO A 40 8.09 47.79 -15.07
N LYS A 41 7.19 47.85 -16.06
CA LYS A 41 5.79 48.23 -15.85
C LYS A 41 5.02 47.26 -14.97
N THR A 42 5.44 45.99 -14.87
CA THR A 42 4.82 45.01 -13.96
C THR A 42 4.92 45.47 -12.50
N TRP A 43 5.96 46.24 -12.16
CA TRP A 43 6.34 46.53 -10.78
C TRP A 43 6.11 47.98 -10.38
N GLY A 44 5.81 48.17 -9.10
CA GLY A 44 5.60 49.48 -8.50
C GLY A 44 6.76 50.44 -8.72
N GLY A 45 6.43 51.66 -9.17
CA GLY A 45 7.41 52.68 -9.49
C GLY A 45 8.33 52.37 -10.68
N GLY A 46 8.05 51.30 -11.46
CA GLY A 46 8.87 50.93 -12.61
C GLY A 46 10.22 50.29 -12.24
N VAL A 47 10.35 49.73 -11.04
CA VAL A 47 11.61 49.17 -10.53
C VAL A 47 11.49 47.66 -10.37
N LEU A 48 12.33 46.92 -11.10
CA LEU A 48 12.40 45.46 -10.99
C LEU A 48 12.84 45.03 -9.58
N PRO A 49 12.33 43.89 -9.05
CA PRO A 49 12.83 43.30 -7.81
C PRO A 49 14.33 43.02 -7.87
N ARG A 50 15.03 43.38 -6.79
CA ARG A 50 16.48 43.19 -6.65
C ARG A 50 16.79 42.16 -5.59
N GLU A 51 18.08 41.83 -5.50
CA GLU A 51 18.56 40.97 -4.44
C GLU A 51 18.19 41.52 -3.05
N GLY A 52 17.56 40.66 -2.24
CA GLY A 52 17.13 40.96 -0.89
C GLY A 52 15.75 41.61 -0.78
N ASP A 53 15.14 42.05 -1.88
CA ASP A 53 13.80 42.65 -1.86
C ASP A 53 12.75 41.60 -1.45
N ASP A 54 11.77 42.03 -0.65
CA ASP A 54 10.53 41.28 -0.40
C ASP A 54 9.54 41.60 -1.52
N VAL A 55 8.91 40.56 -2.09
CA VAL A 55 8.09 40.69 -3.29
C VAL A 55 6.65 40.27 -3.00
N SER A 56 5.67 41.03 -3.49
CA SER A 56 4.25 40.70 -3.40
C SER A 56 3.56 40.71 -4.76
N ILE A 57 2.71 39.72 -5.00
CA ILE A 57 1.83 39.60 -6.17
C ILE A 57 0.40 39.57 -5.65
N GLY A 58 -0.30 40.70 -5.79
CA GLY A 58 -1.67 40.87 -5.31
C GLY A 58 -2.70 40.02 -6.06
N GLU A 59 -3.89 39.90 -5.47
CA GLU A 59 -5.02 39.18 -6.05
C GLU A 59 -5.36 39.72 -7.47
N GLY A 60 -5.69 38.81 -8.39
CA GLY A 60 -6.00 39.15 -9.78
C GLY A 60 -4.79 39.50 -10.67
N ILE A 61 -3.58 39.59 -10.11
CA ILE A 61 -2.35 39.82 -10.85
C ILE A 61 -1.65 38.50 -11.18
N VAL A 62 -1.19 38.36 -12.42
CA VAL A 62 -0.44 37.20 -12.91
C VAL A 62 0.95 37.66 -13.36
N VAL A 63 1.99 37.14 -12.73
CA VAL A 63 3.39 37.41 -13.11
C VAL A 63 4.05 36.15 -13.66
N ALA A 64 4.67 36.26 -14.84
CA ALA A 64 5.48 35.18 -15.42
C ALA A 64 6.98 35.42 -15.15
N ILE A 65 7.69 34.43 -14.59
CA ILE A 65 9.13 34.51 -14.30
C ILE A 65 9.91 34.21 -15.57
N ASP A 66 10.02 35.19 -16.46
CA ASP A 66 10.78 35.11 -17.72
C ASP A 66 12.29 35.35 -17.54
N LEU A 67 12.85 34.77 -16.47
CA LEU A 67 14.26 34.84 -16.14
C LEU A 67 14.82 33.42 -16.07
N GLU A 68 15.97 33.18 -16.71
CA GLU A 68 16.71 31.92 -16.53
C GLU A 68 17.05 31.69 -15.05
N ARG A 69 17.34 32.78 -14.32
CA ARG A 69 17.62 32.78 -12.89
C ARG A 69 17.23 34.13 -12.27
N SER A 70 16.40 34.12 -11.24
CA SER A 70 16.04 35.32 -10.48
C SER A 70 17.22 35.81 -9.61
N PRO A 71 17.25 37.11 -9.21
CA PRO A 71 18.02 37.53 -8.05
C PRO A 71 17.57 36.75 -6.80
N VAL A 72 18.42 36.70 -5.76
CA VAL A 72 18.08 36.07 -4.47
C VAL A 72 17.17 37.01 -3.69
N LEU A 73 15.86 36.75 -3.73
CA LEU A 73 14.85 37.58 -3.08
C LEU A 73 14.75 37.24 -1.58
N GLY A 74 14.13 38.14 -0.81
CA GLY A 74 13.69 37.87 0.55
C GLY A 74 12.48 36.93 0.57
N THR A 75 11.37 37.39 1.15
CA THR A 75 10.08 36.73 1.16
C THR A 75 9.31 37.05 -0.13
N LEU A 76 8.67 36.04 -0.72
CA LEU A 76 7.75 36.21 -1.84
C LEU A 76 6.34 35.84 -1.41
N LYS A 77 5.40 36.78 -1.48
CA LYS A 77 3.98 36.56 -1.21
C LYS A 77 3.19 36.55 -2.51
N VAL A 78 2.40 35.50 -2.75
CA VAL A 78 1.59 35.33 -3.96
C VAL A 78 0.13 35.15 -3.57
N ASP A 79 -0.64 36.24 -3.61
CA ASP A 79 -2.10 36.22 -3.49
C ASP A 79 -2.78 36.02 -4.86
N GLY A 80 -2.16 36.49 -5.95
CA GLY A 80 -2.58 36.27 -7.33
C GLY A 80 -1.99 34.98 -7.93
N ALA A 81 -1.25 35.09 -9.04
CA ALA A 81 -0.57 33.95 -9.63
C ALA A 81 0.86 34.26 -10.06
N LEU A 82 1.74 33.27 -9.84
CA LEU A 82 3.12 33.25 -10.31
C LEU A 82 3.30 32.04 -11.24
N ALA A 83 3.83 32.27 -12.43
CA ALA A 83 4.01 31.22 -13.42
C ALA A 83 5.46 31.15 -13.89
N PHE A 84 6.02 29.93 -13.91
CA PHE A 84 7.20 29.64 -14.70
C PHE A 84 6.77 29.47 -16.17
N PRO A 85 7.33 30.23 -17.13
CA PRO A 85 6.89 30.15 -18.52
C PRO A 85 7.19 28.78 -19.14
N GLU A 86 6.20 28.16 -19.77
CA GLU A 86 6.28 26.76 -20.22
C GLU A 86 7.42 26.49 -21.21
N GLY A 87 7.75 27.47 -22.07
CA GLY A 87 8.74 27.36 -23.15
C GLY A 87 10.17 27.75 -22.79
N MET A 88 10.51 27.92 -21.50
CA MET A 88 11.89 28.18 -21.08
C MET A 88 12.25 27.54 -19.75
N SER A 89 13.55 27.30 -19.54
CA SER A 89 14.05 26.99 -18.22
C SER A 89 14.08 28.25 -17.36
N ALA A 90 13.67 28.13 -16.11
CA ALA A 90 13.65 29.24 -15.16
C ALA A 90 13.95 28.74 -13.73
N GLU A 91 14.65 29.58 -12.96
CA GLU A 91 14.94 29.36 -11.54
C GLU A 91 14.52 30.56 -10.69
N LEU A 92 13.67 30.32 -9.70
CA LEU A 92 13.35 31.27 -8.65
C LEU A 92 14.20 30.96 -7.41
N ARG A 93 14.88 31.97 -6.86
CA ARG A 93 15.78 31.85 -5.70
C ARG A 93 15.33 32.74 -4.55
N LEU A 94 15.10 32.14 -3.39
CA LEU A 94 14.61 32.83 -2.19
C LEU A 94 15.56 32.56 -1.01
N ARG A 95 15.89 33.60 -0.23
CA ARG A 95 16.47 33.43 1.11
C ARG A 95 15.40 33.44 2.22
N GLY A 96 14.19 33.93 1.90
CA GLY A 96 13.02 33.93 2.76
C GLY A 96 11.94 32.95 2.29
N ASN A 97 10.74 33.10 2.85
CA ASN A 97 9.62 32.21 2.57
C ASN A 97 8.95 32.49 1.22
N LEU A 98 8.36 31.44 0.62
CA LEU A 98 7.30 31.59 -0.36
C LEU A 98 5.95 31.44 0.34
N LEU A 99 5.20 32.52 0.48
CA LEU A 99 3.84 32.52 1.03
C LEU A 99 2.83 32.45 -0.11
N LEU A 100 2.27 31.27 -0.33
CA LEU A 100 1.38 30.98 -1.45
C LEU A 100 -0.09 30.95 -1.01
N TYR A 101 -0.86 31.97 -1.40
CA TYR A 101 -2.30 32.10 -1.16
C TYR A 101 -3.13 31.95 -2.43
N GLY A 102 -2.54 32.25 -3.59
CA GLY A 102 -3.13 32.03 -4.91
C GLY A 102 -2.49 30.83 -5.63
N ARG A 103 -1.88 31.03 -6.80
CA ARG A 103 -1.34 29.92 -7.61
C ARG A 103 0.14 30.06 -7.93
N LEU A 104 0.90 28.97 -7.76
CA LEU A 104 2.21 28.80 -8.36
C LEU A 104 2.14 27.73 -9.44
N SER A 105 2.48 28.07 -10.69
CA SER A 105 2.47 27.13 -11.83
C SER A 105 3.89 26.81 -12.29
N MET A 106 4.22 25.52 -12.30
CA MET A 106 5.50 24.97 -12.79
C MET A 106 5.21 23.81 -13.76
N ARG A 107 5.09 24.12 -15.05
CA ARG A 107 4.72 23.16 -16.10
C ARG A 107 5.58 23.34 -17.36
N PRO A 108 6.84 22.87 -17.37
CA PRO A 108 7.67 22.97 -18.56
C PRO A 108 7.04 22.17 -19.72
N GLU A 109 7.03 22.72 -20.93
CA GLU A 109 6.38 22.09 -22.10
C GLU A 109 7.13 20.83 -22.59
N SER A 110 8.39 20.66 -22.18
CA SER A 110 9.22 19.50 -22.53
C SER A 110 10.17 19.13 -21.40
N ALA A 111 10.72 17.91 -21.43
CA ALA A 111 11.70 17.48 -20.43
C ALA A 111 13.12 18.04 -20.61
N GLU A 112 13.38 18.80 -21.68
CA GLU A 112 14.64 19.57 -21.82
C GLU A 112 14.62 20.85 -20.96
N LEU A 113 13.42 21.36 -20.69
CA LEU A 113 13.22 22.58 -19.93
C LEU A 113 13.07 22.26 -18.45
N ARG A 114 13.62 23.14 -17.61
CA ARG A 114 13.68 22.96 -16.16
C ARG A 114 13.07 24.14 -15.42
N HIS A 115 12.12 23.85 -14.54
CA HIS A 115 11.58 24.82 -13.59
C HIS A 115 12.10 24.48 -12.19
N THR A 116 12.79 25.42 -11.55
CA THR A 116 13.39 25.19 -10.22
C THR A 116 13.02 26.30 -9.24
N LEU A 117 12.57 25.92 -8.05
CA LEU A 117 12.46 26.79 -6.88
C LEU A 117 13.55 26.40 -5.89
N THR A 118 14.49 27.31 -5.63
CA THR A 118 15.63 27.10 -4.74
C THR A 118 15.55 28.03 -3.54
N PHE A 119 15.49 27.47 -2.34
CA PHE A 119 15.74 28.18 -1.09
C PHE A 119 17.26 28.16 -0.83
N VAL A 120 17.87 29.35 -0.72
CA VAL A 120 19.31 29.54 -0.51
C VAL A 120 19.55 30.24 0.82
N GLU A 121 20.78 30.21 1.33
CA GLU A 121 21.15 30.89 2.58
C GLU A 121 20.28 30.49 3.79
N VAL A 122 19.75 29.26 3.77
CA VAL A 122 18.88 28.75 4.82
C VAL A 122 19.71 28.39 6.06
N ASP A 123 19.41 29.04 7.18
CA ASP A 123 19.98 28.69 8.49
C ASP A 123 19.05 27.68 9.20
N GLU A 124 19.38 26.39 9.10
CA GLU A 124 18.62 25.34 9.81
C GLU A 124 18.62 25.55 11.33
N GLY A 125 19.63 26.23 11.89
CA GLY A 125 19.73 26.55 13.31
C GLY A 125 18.73 27.60 13.79
N ALA A 126 18.18 28.39 12.87
CA ALA A 126 17.15 29.38 13.19
C ALA A 126 15.74 28.78 13.25
N PHE A 127 15.52 27.58 12.70
CA PHE A 127 14.19 26.99 12.63
C PHE A 127 13.59 26.77 14.02
N VAL A 128 12.34 27.20 14.16
CA VAL A 128 11.55 26.97 15.37
C VAL A 128 10.76 25.66 15.26
N GLY A 129 10.17 25.39 14.09
CA GLY A 129 9.32 24.22 13.89
C GLY A 129 7.97 24.30 14.63
N GLY A 130 7.09 23.35 14.34
CA GLY A 130 5.75 23.27 14.91
C GLY A 130 4.85 24.48 14.56
N GLY A 131 3.60 24.45 15.06
CA GLY A 131 2.64 25.53 14.88
C GLY A 131 2.14 25.74 13.43
N MET A 132 1.12 26.60 13.30
CA MET A 132 0.35 26.81 12.07
C MET A 132 0.64 28.14 11.35
N LYS A 133 1.51 28.97 11.92
CA LYS A 133 1.79 30.32 11.40
C LYS A 133 3.13 30.30 10.66
N PRO A 134 3.24 30.93 9.48
CA PRO A 134 4.52 31.16 8.85
C PRO A 134 5.45 31.94 9.79
N LEU A 135 6.69 31.46 9.91
CA LEU A 135 7.75 32.11 10.66
C LEU A 135 8.86 32.49 9.69
N ALA A 136 9.43 33.68 9.85
CA ALA A 136 10.52 34.16 8.99
C ALA A 136 11.75 33.23 9.02
N SER A 137 12.01 32.60 10.17
CA SER A 137 13.08 31.62 10.38
C SER A 137 12.84 30.29 9.66
N ASP A 138 11.59 29.92 9.46
CA ASP A 138 11.22 28.59 8.97
C ASP A 138 11.09 28.63 7.45
N VAL A 139 12.23 28.87 6.79
CA VAL A 139 12.34 29.16 5.36
C VAL A 139 11.84 27.99 4.51
N GLY A 140 10.80 28.24 3.73
CA GLY A 140 10.24 27.25 2.81
C GLY A 140 9.00 27.74 2.09
N LEU A 141 8.29 26.81 1.46
CA LEU A 141 6.99 27.03 0.85
C LEU A 141 5.89 26.86 1.90
N TRP A 142 5.07 27.90 2.07
CA TRP A 142 3.87 27.90 2.89
C TRP A 142 2.66 28.11 1.98
N ALA A 143 2.02 27.02 1.53
CA ALA A 143 0.75 27.08 0.81
C ALA A 143 -0.40 27.14 1.82
N ARG A 144 -1.23 28.18 1.74
CA ARG A 144 -2.28 28.47 2.73
C ARG A 144 -3.59 28.90 2.08
N GLY A 145 -4.71 28.57 2.71
CA GLY A 145 -6.04 28.97 2.22
C GLY A 145 -6.28 28.44 0.80
N GLY A 146 -6.64 29.31 -0.14
CA GLY A 146 -6.79 28.97 -1.56
C GLY A 146 -5.49 28.63 -2.32
N GLY A 147 -4.34 28.57 -1.63
CA GLY A 147 -3.04 28.31 -2.22
C GLY A 147 -2.96 26.98 -2.98
N VAL A 148 -2.53 27.02 -4.24
CA VAL A 148 -2.35 25.83 -5.09
C VAL A 148 -0.96 25.81 -5.72
N LEU A 149 -0.20 24.75 -5.43
CA LEU A 149 0.98 24.37 -6.17
C LEU A 149 0.56 23.47 -7.34
N ASP A 150 0.56 24.05 -8.55
CA ASP A 150 0.38 23.31 -9.79
C ASP A 150 1.75 23.01 -10.41
N ALA A 151 2.34 21.90 -9.95
CA ALA A 151 3.67 21.48 -10.37
C ALA A 151 3.56 20.14 -11.10
N VAL A 152 3.80 20.16 -12.42
CA VAL A 152 3.75 18.98 -13.27
C VAL A 152 4.98 18.96 -14.16
N GLY A 153 5.92 18.08 -13.82
CA GLY A 153 7.08 17.78 -14.64
C GLY A 153 6.76 16.76 -15.73
N ALA A 154 7.76 16.51 -16.58
CA ALA A 154 7.67 15.50 -17.61
C ALA A 154 7.54 14.10 -17.01
N GLU A 155 6.69 13.29 -17.63
CA GLU A 155 6.42 11.92 -17.20
C GLU A 155 7.66 11.03 -17.36
N LYS A 156 7.93 10.26 -16.32
CA LYS A 156 8.98 9.24 -16.28
C LYS A 156 8.53 8.09 -15.39
N THR A 157 8.94 6.88 -15.74
CA THR A 157 8.88 5.74 -14.83
C THR A 157 9.73 6.06 -13.59
N PRO A 158 9.13 6.22 -12.40
CA PRO A 158 9.85 6.75 -11.24
C PRO A 158 10.83 5.74 -10.66
N TRP A 159 10.49 4.46 -10.77
CA TRP A 159 11.31 3.32 -10.43
C TRP A 159 10.78 2.10 -11.19
N THR A 160 11.67 1.13 -11.37
CA THR A 160 11.41 -0.14 -12.07
C THR A 160 12.23 -1.23 -11.38
N ARG A 161 12.24 -2.46 -11.89
CA ARG A 161 13.17 -3.51 -11.47
C ARG A 161 14.15 -3.88 -12.56
N LEU A 162 15.28 -4.44 -12.18
CA LEU A 162 16.15 -5.13 -13.14
C LEU A 162 15.41 -6.34 -13.74
N ARG A 163 15.68 -6.67 -15.00
CA ARG A 163 15.17 -7.94 -15.59
C ARG A 163 15.90 -9.16 -15.05
N GLY A 164 17.04 -9.00 -14.39
CA GLY A 164 17.88 -10.07 -13.86
C GLY A 164 18.89 -9.53 -12.85
N GLY A 165 19.81 -10.37 -12.38
CA GLY A 165 20.89 -9.89 -11.52
C GLY A 165 21.87 -9.00 -12.28
N ALA A 166 22.56 -8.10 -11.58
CA ALA A 166 23.67 -7.33 -12.10
C ALA A 166 24.92 -7.56 -11.25
N GLU A 167 26.06 -7.81 -11.88
CA GLU A 167 27.33 -8.05 -11.19
C GLU A 167 28.05 -6.72 -10.87
N ALA A 168 28.86 -6.72 -9.83
CA ALA A 168 29.83 -5.64 -9.62
C ALA A 168 30.76 -5.52 -10.84
N GLY A 169 31.03 -4.30 -11.26
CA GLY A 169 31.78 -3.99 -12.48
C GLY A 169 30.93 -3.86 -13.74
N ALA A 170 29.64 -4.22 -13.71
CA ALA A 170 28.76 -4.08 -14.87
C ALA A 170 28.56 -2.59 -15.22
N THR A 171 28.65 -2.26 -16.52
CA THR A 171 28.37 -0.92 -17.06
C THR A 171 27.08 -0.86 -17.87
N GLN A 172 26.35 -1.97 -17.93
CA GLN A 172 25.07 -2.07 -18.61
C GLN A 172 24.11 -2.89 -17.76
N ILE A 173 22.88 -2.41 -17.65
CA ILE A 173 21.79 -3.08 -16.95
C ILE A 173 20.58 -3.22 -17.89
N GLN A 174 19.76 -4.23 -17.62
CA GLN A 174 18.47 -4.46 -18.27
C GLN A 174 17.39 -4.20 -17.23
N VAL A 175 16.43 -3.33 -17.55
CA VAL A 175 15.31 -3.00 -16.65
C VAL A 175 13.96 -3.45 -17.24
N GLU A 176 12.93 -3.54 -16.43
CA GLU A 176 11.58 -3.88 -16.90
C GLU A 176 10.96 -2.72 -17.71
N ASP A 177 11.21 -1.49 -17.27
CA ASP A 177 10.67 -0.27 -17.88
C ASP A 177 11.63 0.93 -17.67
N ALA A 178 11.99 1.59 -18.77
CA ALA A 178 12.83 2.79 -18.78
C ALA A 178 12.10 4.00 -19.41
N ALA A 179 10.77 4.01 -19.45
CA ALA A 179 10.00 5.06 -20.11
C ALA A 179 10.33 6.46 -19.55
N GLY A 180 10.62 7.38 -20.47
CA GLY A 180 10.98 8.76 -20.14
C GLY A 180 12.39 8.96 -19.56
N TRP A 181 13.17 7.90 -19.34
CA TRP A 181 14.55 8.02 -18.85
C TRP A 181 15.48 8.64 -19.90
N ARG A 182 16.48 9.40 -19.44
CA ARG A 182 17.37 10.18 -20.31
C ARG A 182 18.82 10.07 -19.89
N VAL A 183 19.72 10.31 -20.83
CA VAL A 183 21.16 10.49 -20.55
C VAL A 183 21.34 11.57 -19.48
N GLY A 184 22.16 11.28 -18.47
CA GLY A 184 22.42 12.14 -17.33
C GLY A 184 21.50 11.94 -16.12
N ASP A 185 20.38 11.22 -16.28
CA ASP A 185 19.52 10.86 -15.14
C ASP A 185 20.32 10.08 -14.09
N ARG A 186 20.15 10.46 -12.82
CA ARG A 186 20.66 9.75 -11.64
C ARG A 186 19.75 8.55 -11.32
N LEU A 187 20.35 7.37 -11.26
CA LEU A 187 19.72 6.12 -10.88
C LEU A 187 20.31 5.61 -9.56
N VAL A 188 19.47 5.04 -8.71
CA VAL A 188 19.90 4.28 -7.53
C VAL A 188 19.44 2.84 -7.67
N LEU A 189 20.36 1.89 -7.54
CA LEU A 189 20.07 0.45 -7.50
C LEU A 189 20.03 -0.03 -6.04
N THR A 190 18.96 -0.72 -5.68
CA THR A 190 18.74 -1.20 -4.31
C THR A 190 19.48 -2.52 -4.03
N PRO A 191 19.94 -2.77 -2.80
CA PRO A 191 20.62 -4.00 -2.46
C PRO A 191 19.68 -5.20 -2.52
N THR A 192 20.22 -6.35 -2.95
CA THR A 192 19.53 -7.65 -2.98
C THR A 192 20.36 -8.80 -2.42
N GLN A 193 21.58 -8.51 -1.95
CA GLN A 193 22.48 -9.52 -1.39
C GLN A 193 21.91 -10.16 -0.12
N SER A 194 22.29 -11.42 0.13
CA SER A 194 21.89 -12.16 1.33
C SER A 194 22.42 -11.51 2.62
N PRO A 195 21.72 -11.59 3.76
CA PRO A 195 22.22 -11.14 5.06
C PRO A 195 23.59 -11.72 5.46
N ALA A 196 23.99 -12.85 4.86
CA ALA A 196 25.30 -13.46 5.08
C ALA A 196 26.48 -12.54 4.70
N VAL A 197 26.28 -11.52 3.85
CA VAL A 197 27.35 -10.54 3.53
C VAL A 197 27.55 -9.48 4.62
N GLY A 198 26.74 -9.49 5.68
CA GLY A 198 26.79 -8.50 6.75
C GLY A 198 26.19 -7.16 6.31
N LYS A 199 26.80 -6.06 6.77
CA LYS A 199 26.23 -4.70 6.63
C LYS A 199 25.87 -4.32 5.19
N GLU A 200 26.63 -4.82 4.21
CA GLU A 200 26.37 -4.51 2.80
C GLU A 200 25.02 -5.02 2.31
N CYS A 201 24.37 -5.97 2.99
CA CYS A 201 23.03 -6.37 2.59
C CYS A 201 22.01 -5.23 2.73
N TRP A 202 22.22 -4.20 3.57
CA TRP A 202 21.32 -3.02 3.64
C TRP A 202 22.02 -1.70 3.28
N THR A 203 23.32 -1.72 2.95
CA THR A 203 24.07 -0.52 2.51
C THR A 203 24.67 -0.58 1.11
N GLY A 204 24.66 -1.76 0.47
CA GLY A 204 25.25 -2.00 -0.86
C GLY A 204 24.43 -1.42 -2.01
N TYR A 205 24.20 -0.11 -1.99
CA TYR A 205 23.56 0.63 -3.07
C TYR A 205 24.58 1.04 -4.13
N ASP A 206 24.11 1.20 -5.37
CA ASP A 206 24.85 1.92 -6.40
C ASP A 206 24.09 3.19 -6.79
N ASP A 207 24.81 4.32 -6.84
CA ASP A 207 24.30 5.61 -7.28
C ASP A 207 25.07 6.02 -8.53
N VAL A 208 24.39 5.94 -9.67
CA VAL A 208 25.01 6.01 -10.99
C VAL A 208 24.26 6.95 -11.91
N ARG A 209 24.88 7.36 -13.02
CA ARG A 209 24.20 8.12 -14.09
C ARG A 209 24.05 7.31 -15.37
N ILE A 210 22.99 7.63 -16.11
CA ILE A 210 22.76 7.09 -17.44
C ILE A 210 23.73 7.73 -18.44
N GLN A 211 24.52 6.92 -19.14
CA GLN A 211 25.30 7.32 -20.30
C GLN A 211 24.53 7.14 -21.62
N ARG A 212 23.71 6.10 -21.74
CA ARG A 212 22.90 5.79 -22.94
C ARG A 212 21.66 4.98 -22.58
N VAL A 213 20.54 5.24 -23.26
CA VAL A 213 19.31 4.43 -23.19
C VAL A 213 19.02 3.85 -24.57
N ASP A 214 18.69 2.57 -24.63
CA ASP A 214 18.34 1.83 -25.85
C ASP A 214 17.24 0.81 -25.53
N GLY A 215 15.98 1.23 -25.68
CA GLY A 215 14.85 0.52 -25.09
C GLY A 215 15.01 0.39 -23.57
N GLU A 216 14.88 -0.83 -23.05
CA GLU A 216 15.10 -1.14 -21.63
C GLU A 216 16.56 -1.50 -21.28
N THR A 217 17.47 -1.34 -22.23
CA THR A 217 18.92 -1.47 -21.99
C THR A 217 19.51 -0.12 -21.63
N VAL A 218 20.06 -0.01 -20.41
CA VAL A 218 20.65 1.23 -19.90
C VAL A 218 22.15 1.04 -19.75
N THR A 219 22.94 1.91 -20.38
CA THR A 219 24.40 1.98 -20.21
C THR A 219 24.71 3.05 -19.17
N LEU A 220 25.53 2.70 -18.18
CA LEU A 220 25.90 3.52 -17.03
C LEU A 220 27.20 4.28 -17.32
N SER A 221 27.35 5.49 -16.74
CA SER A 221 28.60 6.27 -16.88
C SER A 221 29.75 5.72 -16.05
N GLU A 222 29.44 5.00 -14.99
CA GLU A 222 30.39 4.30 -14.14
C GLU A 222 29.95 2.83 -13.95
N PRO A 223 30.91 1.90 -13.74
CA PRO A 223 30.58 0.53 -13.40
C PRO A 223 29.93 0.45 -12.02
N LEU A 224 29.02 -0.51 -11.84
CA LEU A 224 28.47 -0.85 -10.53
C LEU A 224 29.57 -1.24 -9.55
N THR A 225 29.48 -0.79 -8.32
CA THR A 225 30.41 -1.12 -7.24
C THR A 225 29.95 -2.33 -6.43
N HIS A 226 28.63 -2.59 -6.38
CA HIS A 226 28.03 -3.72 -5.71
C HIS A 226 27.39 -4.70 -6.69
N ALA A 227 27.25 -5.95 -6.26
CA ALA A 227 26.45 -6.93 -6.98
C ALA A 227 25.00 -6.87 -6.50
N HIS A 228 24.07 -6.97 -7.45
CA HIS A 228 22.63 -6.93 -7.25
C HIS A 228 22.03 -8.24 -7.77
N PRO A 229 22.21 -9.37 -7.08
CA PRO A 229 21.81 -10.68 -7.57
C PRO A 229 20.29 -10.82 -7.68
N ARG A 230 19.83 -11.65 -8.61
CA ARG A 230 18.45 -12.14 -8.60
C ARG A 230 18.26 -13.09 -7.41
N VAL A 231 17.16 -12.94 -6.69
CA VAL A 231 16.82 -13.71 -5.48
C VAL A 231 15.68 -14.68 -5.81
N ASN A 232 15.85 -15.95 -5.43
CA ASN A 232 14.85 -17.01 -5.60
C ASN A 232 14.29 -17.14 -7.03
N ASP A 233 15.12 -16.85 -8.04
CA ASP A 233 14.74 -16.78 -9.46
C ASP A 233 13.57 -15.82 -9.80
N GLU A 234 13.15 -14.99 -8.85
CA GLU A 234 11.92 -14.20 -8.93
C GLU A 234 12.18 -12.70 -8.70
N TRP A 235 12.82 -12.33 -7.59
CA TRP A 235 12.98 -10.93 -7.19
C TRP A 235 14.33 -10.36 -7.61
N THR A 236 14.35 -9.07 -7.92
CA THR A 236 15.50 -8.36 -8.47
C THR A 236 15.49 -6.93 -7.95
N ALA A 237 16.65 -6.28 -7.94
CA ALA A 237 16.79 -4.92 -7.41
C ALA A 237 15.83 -3.93 -8.09
N GLU A 238 15.21 -3.09 -7.27
CA GLU A 238 14.59 -1.86 -7.71
C GLU A 238 15.66 -0.88 -8.22
N VAL A 239 15.33 -0.20 -9.31
CA VAL A 239 16.14 0.86 -9.91
C VAL A 239 15.34 2.14 -9.86
N LEU A 240 15.74 3.05 -8.98
CA LEU A 240 15.06 4.31 -8.69
C LEU A 240 15.61 5.42 -9.59
N ASN A 241 14.78 6.08 -10.40
CA ASN A 241 15.20 7.27 -11.14
C ASN A 241 14.84 8.53 -10.36
N LEU A 242 15.85 9.18 -9.79
CA LEU A 242 15.66 10.34 -8.91
C LEU A 242 15.54 11.68 -9.67
N THR A 243 15.66 11.69 -11.00
CA THR A 243 15.78 12.93 -11.78
C THR A 243 14.44 13.43 -12.30
N ARG A 244 14.06 14.66 -11.92
CA ARG A 244 12.90 15.39 -12.44
C ARG A 244 13.31 16.77 -12.95
N ASN A 245 12.55 17.30 -13.92
CA ASN A 245 12.78 18.62 -14.51
C ASN A 245 11.99 19.75 -13.81
N VAL A 246 11.08 19.41 -12.89
CA VAL A 246 10.49 20.34 -11.93
C VAL A 246 11.05 20.02 -10.55
N VAL A 247 11.68 21.01 -9.90
CA VAL A 247 12.41 20.81 -8.64
C VAL A 247 12.09 21.90 -7.62
N LEU A 248 11.75 21.49 -6.40
CA LEU A 248 11.69 22.33 -5.21
C LEU A 248 12.82 21.89 -4.27
N GLN A 249 13.65 22.82 -3.82
CA GLN A 249 14.86 22.42 -3.09
C GLN A 249 15.36 23.48 -2.11
N GLY A 250 16.03 23.02 -1.05
CA GLY A 250 17.05 23.80 -0.35
C GLY A 250 18.42 23.65 -1.01
N THR A 251 19.46 23.74 -0.19
CA THR A 251 20.86 23.46 -0.59
C THR A 251 21.49 22.45 0.38
N GLU A 252 22.63 21.87 0.01
CA GLU A 252 23.40 21.00 0.91
C GLU A 252 23.75 21.69 2.24
N ALA A 253 23.98 23.01 2.21
CA ALA A 253 24.30 23.81 3.39
C ALA A 253 23.07 24.18 4.24
N GLY A 254 21.85 24.02 3.73
CA GLY A 254 20.63 24.40 4.44
C GLY A 254 19.38 23.91 3.74
N ARG A 255 18.63 23.06 4.44
CA ARG A 255 17.38 22.45 3.97
C ARG A 255 16.17 23.31 4.25
N ALA A 256 15.26 23.35 3.28
CA ALA A 256 13.97 24.04 3.40
C ALA A 256 12.81 23.06 3.66
N HIS A 257 11.57 23.54 3.62
CA HIS A 257 10.36 22.71 3.74
C HIS A 257 9.25 23.15 2.78
N ALA A 258 8.23 22.33 2.60
CA ALA A 258 6.98 22.73 1.98
C ALA A 258 5.79 22.20 2.78
N LEU A 259 4.90 23.12 3.12
CA LEU A 259 3.76 22.89 4.00
C LEU A 259 2.48 23.41 3.34
N PHE A 260 1.48 22.54 3.26
CA PHE A 260 0.18 22.77 2.65
C PHE A 260 -0.89 22.77 3.76
N MET A 261 -1.43 23.94 4.05
CA MET A 261 -2.62 24.16 4.90
C MET A 261 -3.70 24.80 4.02
N THR A 262 -4.20 24.02 3.06
CA THR A 262 -4.95 24.52 1.91
C THR A 262 -6.39 24.06 1.90
N ASP A 263 -7.27 24.92 1.39
CA ASP A 263 -8.71 24.68 1.22
C ASP A 263 -9.03 24.05 -0.15
N ALA A 264 -8.00 23.57 -0.85
CA ALA A 264 -8.09 22.99 -2.18
C ALA A 264 -7.13 21.81 -2.35
N PRO A 265 -7.51 20.81 -3.18
CA PRO A 265 -6.64 19.68 -3.47
C PRO A 265 -5.41 20.11 -4.27
N GLN A 266 -4.29 19.43 -4.03
CA GLN A 266 -3.02 19.68 -4.73
C GLN A 266 -2.79 18.62 -5.81
N ALA A 267 -2.21 19.02 -6.94
CA ALA A 267 -1.80 18.12 -8.01
C ALA A 267 -0.30 18.28 -8.28
N ILE A 268 0.50 17.41 -7.67
CA ILE A 268 1.96 17.46 -7.72
C ILE A 268 2.43 16.21 -8.44
N ARG A 269 2.93 16.35 -9.68
CA ARG A 269 3.27 15.21 -10.54
C ARG A 269 4.67 15.31 -11.12
N ASN A 270 5.45 14.22 -11.06
CA ASN A 270 6.80 14.15 -11.62
C ASN A 270 7.73 15.28 -11.12
N VAL A 271 7.66 15.58 -9.82
CA VAL A 271 8.44 16.65 -9.16
C VAL A 271 9.51 16.04 -8.27
N ALA A 272 10.68 16.66 -8.19
CA ALA A 272 11.68 16.31 -7.17
C ALA A 272 11.71 17.35 -6.05
N PHE A 273 11.75 16.84 -4.81
CA PHE A 273 12.05 17.58 -3.60
C PHE A 273 13.42 17.12 -3.10
N ARG A 274 14.39 18.03 -2.96
CA ARG A 274 15.73 17.67 -2.47
C ARG A 274 16.33 18.70 -1.53
N HIS A 275 17.17 18.25 -0.61
CA HIS A 275 17.67 19.09 0.48
C HIS A 275 16.50 19.78 1.20
N MET A 276 15.56 18.96 1.66
CA MET A 276 14.35 19.39 2.35
C MET A 276 14.29 18.70 3.72
N GLY A 277 13.46 19.20 4.63
CA GLY A 277 13.35 18.65 5.98
C GLY A 277 14.54 19.08 6.86
N PRO A 278 14.52 20.27 7.46
CA PRO A 278 15.63 20.77 8.26
C PRO A 278 15.83 19.99 9.57
N ARG A 279 17.05 20.05 10.08
CA ARG A 279 17.50 19.47 11.35
C ARG A 279 18.10 20.55 12.25
N THR A 280 17.97 20.35 13.55
CA THR A 280 18.61 21.24 14.53
C THR A 280 20.13 21.16 14.39
N PRO A 281 20.86 22.20 14.86
CA PRO A 281 22.29 22.08 15.06
C PRO A 281 22.61 20.89 15.97
N PRO A 282 23.80 20.30 15.86
CA PRO A 282 24.21 19.20 16.72
C PRO A 282 24.11 19.60 18.20
N ASP A 283 23.50 18.75 19.01
CA ASP A 283 23.45 18.91 20.46
C ASP A 283 24.83 18.68 21.11
N GLY A 284 24.90 18.70 22.44
CA GLY A 284 26.15 18.48 23.18
C GLY A 284 26.85 17.13 22.90
N ASN A 285 26.16 16.17 22.28
CA ASN A 285 26.68 14.87 21.87
C ASN A 285 26.96 14.79 20.36
N GLY A 286 26.85 15.89 19.62
CA GLY A 286 27.04 15.92 18.18
C GLY A 286 25.85 15.37 17.38
N ILE A 287 24.66 15.28 17.98
CA ILE A 287 23.47 14.67 17.36
C ILE A 287 22.53 15.76 16.86
N THR A 288 22.10 15.67 15.61
CA THR A 288 21.08 16.55 15.03
C THR A 288 19.69 15.94 15.21
N HIS A 289 18.66 16.78 15.37
CA HIS A 289 17.27 16.33 15.56
C HIS A 289 16.38 16.86 14.45
N SER A 290 15.33 16.12 14.09
CA SER A 290 14.33 16.60 13.14
C SER A 290 13.65 17.88 13.62
N VAL A 291 13.47 18.88 12.75
CA VAL A 291 12.62 20.04 13.05
C VAL A 291 11.15 19.65 12.87
N LEU A 292 10.35 19.77 13.92
CA LEU A 292 8.94 19.35 13.91
C LEU A 292 8.12 20.09 12.84
N GLY A 293 7.28 19.37 12.10
CA GLY A 293 6.31 19.94 11.15
C GLY A 293 6.92 20.59 9.91
N ARG A 294 8.21 20.36 9.61
CA ARG A 294 8.90 20.93 8.46
C ARG A 294 9.42 19.80 7.59
N TYR A 295 8.60 19.41 6.60
CA TYR A 295 8.85 18.27 5.71
C TYR A 295 8.80 18.71 4.25
N PRO A 296 9.27 17.87 3.30
CA PRO A 296 9.23 18.18 1.87
C PRO A 296 7.81 18.16 1.29
N VAL A 297 6.97 17.21 1.70
CA VAL A 297 5.56 17.12 1.28
C VAL A 297 4.70 16.98 2.53
N HIS A 298 4.27 18.11 3.11
CA HIS A 298 3.48 18.14 4.35
C HIS A 298 2.07 18.72 4.11
N PHE A 299 1.06 17.87 3.97
CA PHE A 299 -0.33 18.30 4.12
C PHE A 299 -0.65 18.34 5.61
N HIS A 300 -1.02 19.50 6.12
CA HIS A 300 -1.12 19.73 7.56
C HIS A 300 -2.52 20.26 7.90
N HIS A 301 -3.31 19.42 8.57
CA HIS A 301 -4.67 19.74 9.02
C HIS A 301 -5.59 20.28 7.91
N CYS A 302 -5.49 19.74 6.70
CA CYS A 302 -6.39 20.10 5.61
C CYS A 302 -7.80 19.51 5.77
N GLY A 303 -7.97 18.48 6.62
CA GLY A 303 -9.24 17.76 6.76
C GLY A 303 -9.76 17.25 5.42
N ASP A 304 -11.04 17.48 5.14
CA ASP A 304 -11.67 17.08 3.87
C ASP A 304 -11.23 17.94 2.67
N SER A 305 -10.62 19.11 2.88
CA SER A 305 -10.17 19.99 1.80
C SER A 305 -9.03 19.39 0.96
N SER A 306 -8.29 18.43 1.52
CA SER A 306 -7.25 17.71 0.75
C SER A 306 -7.81 16.55 -0.08
N ARG A 307 -9.10 16.21 0.03
CA ARG A 307 -9.65 15.06 -0.71
C ARG A 307 -9.51 15.26 -2.22
N GLY A 308 -8.96 14.24 -2.88
CA GLY A 308 -8.64 14.29 -4.29
C GLY A 308 -7.27 14.89 -4.60
N SER A 309 -6.47 15.24 -3.59
CA SER A 309 -5.06 15.56 -3.78
C SER A 309 -4.32 14.34 -4.31
N LEU A 310 -3.50 14.56 -5.33
CA LEU A 310 -2.68 13.54 -5.95
C LEU A 310 -1.22 13.99 -5.97
N VAL A 311 -0.38 13.17 -5.35
CA VAL A 311 1.08 13.25 -5.40
C VAL A 311 1.56 12.04 -6.19
N GLU A 312 2.04 12.26 -7.40
CA GLU A 312 2.31 11.17 -8.37
C GLU A 312 3.74 11.25 -8.92
N ASN A 313 4.47 10.15 -8.88
CA ASN A 313 5.86 10.04 -9.37
C ASN A 313 6.81 11.10 -8.78
N VAL A 314 6.49 11.58 -7.58
CA VAL A 314 7.29 12.56 -6.84
C VAL A 314 8.45 11.86 -6.17
N VAL A 315 9.63 12.45 -6.26
CA VAL A 315 10.84 11.96 -5.61
C VAL A 315 11.23 12.90 -4.49
N VAL A 316 11.43 12.37 -3.30
CA VAL A 316 12.05 13.05 -2.17
C VAL A 316 13.40 12.41 -1.93
N HIS A 317 14.49 13.17 -2.00
CA HIS A 317 15.81 12.65 -1.66
C HIS A 317 16.72 13.64 -0.94
N GLU A 318 17.71 13.13 -0.20
CA GLU A 318 18.61 13.94 0.66
C GLU A 318 17.80 14.75 1.69
N CYS A 319 16.83 14.08 2.31
CA CYS A 319 15.81 14.69 3.16
C CYS A 319 16.17 14.53 4.63
N GLY A 320 16.42 15.63 5.34
CA GLY A 320 16.82 15.61 6.76
C GLY A 320 15.69 15.28 7.74
N ASN A 321 14.51 14.92 7.24
CA ASN A 321 13.32 14.67 8.04
C ASN A 321 12.36 13.73 7.28
N ARG A 322 11.14 13.53 7.76
CA ARG A 322 10.09 12.74 7.10
C ARG A 322 9.82 13.21 5.67
N ALA A 323 9.50 12.31 4.74
CA ALA A 323 9.37 12.66 3.32
C ALA A 323 7.93 13.04 2.93
N PHE A 324 6.97 12.15 3.19
CA PHE A 324 5.56 12.32 2.80
C PHE A 324 4.67 12.27 4.03
N VAL A 325 3.99 13.38 4.30
CA VAL A 325 3.23 13.59 5.53
C VAL A 325 1.83 14.13 5.23
N PRO A 326 0.83 13.26 5.03
CA PRO A 326 -0.58 13.64 5.07
C PRO A 326 -1.06 13.63 6.52
N HIS A 327 -0.84 14.72 7.26
CA HIS A 327 -1.20 14.84 8.68
C HIS A 327 -2.55 15.52 8.86
N ALA A 328 -3.51 14.85 9.51
CA ALA A 328 -4.88 15.33 9.65
C ALA A 328 -5.49 15.82 8.32
N SER A 329 -5.20 15.09 7.24
CA SER A 329 -5.48 15.50 5.85
C SER A 329 -6.00 14.29 5.07
N HIS A 330 -7.27 14.33 4.71
CA HIS A 330 -8.00 13.16 4.23
C HIS A 330 -7.96 13.03 2.70
N GLY A 331 -8.07 11.80 2.19
CA GLY A 331 -8.21 11.53 0.76
C GLY A 331 -6.99 11.91 -0.09
N VAL A 332 -5.79 11.88 0.49
CA VAL A 332 -4.53 12.13 -0.23
C VAL A 332 -4.05 10.81 -0.86
N THR A 333 -3.84 10.82 -2.18
CA THR A 333 -3.24 9.69 -2.91
C THR A 333 -1.77 9.96 -3.18
N LEU A 334 -0.91 9.05 -2.71
CA LEU A 334 0.50 8.98 -3.06
C LEU A 334 0.69 7.81 -4.03
N ARG A 335 1.15 8.07 -5.25
CA ARG A 335 1.31 7.03 -6.29
C ARG A 335 2.68 7.10 -6.95
N GLY A 336 3.40 5.99 -6.99
CA GLY A 336 4.72 5.96 -7.64
C GLY A 336 5.77 6.85 -6.96
N CYS A 337 5.51 7.29 -5.73
CA CYS A 337 6.39 8.20 -5.01
C CYS A 337 7.64 7.46 -4.51
N VAL A 338 8.78 8.13 -4.54
CA VAL A 338 10.06 7.56 -4.09
C VAL A 338 10.63 8.44 -2.99
N SER A 339 10.88 7.86 -1.82
CA SER A 339 11.73 8.44 -0.78
C SER A 339 13.07 7.70 -0.81
N HIS A 340 14.18 8.43 -0.94
CA HIS A 340 15.54 7.88 -0.88
C HIS A 340 16.46 8.77 -0.04
N ASP A 341 17.33 8.20 0.79
CA ASP A 341 18.18 8.96 1.72
C ASP A 341 17.37 9.95 2.56
N THR A 342 16.48 9.39 3.38
CA THR A 342 15.55 10.13 4.22
C THR A 342 15.85 9.84 5.69
N TRP A 343 15.93 10.90 6.49
CA TRP A 343 16.05 10.77 7.94
C TRP A 343 14.66 10.69 8.58
N GLU A 344 14.52 9.97 9.69
CA GLU A 344 13.21 9.69 10.32
C GLU A 344 12.29 8.84 9.41
N ASP A 345 11.07 8.53 9.87
CA ASP A 345 10.16 7.71 9.06
C ASP A 345 9.76 8.42 7.77
N ALA A 346 9.89 7.73 6.64
CA ALA A 346 9.69 8.32 5.32
C ALA A 346 8.23 8.67 5.04
N TYR A 347 7.30 7.74 5.29
CA TYR A 347 5.86 7.95 5.16
C TYR A 347 5.22 7.92 6.55
N TRP A 348 4.59 9.03 6.96
CA TRP A 348 4.20 9.25 8.36
C TRP A 348 3.10 10.30 8.55
N TRP A 349 2.39 10.26 9.68
CA TRP A 349 1.82 11.44 10.34
C TRP A 349 1.79 11.29 11.87
N ASP A 350 1.60 12.40 12.59
CA ASP A 350 1.76 12.42 14.05
C ASP A 350 0.70 11.57 14.78
N PRO A 351 1.05 10.93 15.92
CA PRO A 351 0.10 10.19 16.77
C PRO A 351 -0.90 11.10 17.49
N GLY A 352 -2.06 10.56 17.84
CA GLY A 352 -3.01 11.13 18.80
C GLY A 352 -4.34 11.57 18.19
N GLU A 353 -5.32 11.81 19.06
CA GLU A 353 -6.66 12.29 18.66
C GLU A 353 -6.56 13.63 17.94
N GLY A 354 -7.22 13.76 16.78
CA GLY A 354 -7.20 14.95 15.94
C GLY A 354 -6.04 15.00 14.94
N HIS A 355 -5.24 13.94 14.86
CA HIS A 355 -4.13 13.80 13.91
C HIS A 355 -4.40 12.76 12.81
N GLU A 356 -5.60 12.16 12.81
CA GLU A 356 -6.02 11.10 11.91
C GLU A 356 -6.08 11.56 10.46
N SER A 357 -5.56 10.74 9.56
CA SER A 357 -5.81 10.89 8.12
C SER A 357 -6.62 9.71 7.63
N HIS A 358 -7.83 9.98 7.14
CA HIS A 358 -8.72 8.98 6.57
C HIS A 358 -8.59 8.93 5.04
N ASP A 359 -8.96 7.78 4.46
CA ASP A 359 -9.06 7.59 3.01
C ASP A 359 -7.73 7.85 2.25
N SER A 360 -6.60 7.68 2.93
CA SER A 360 -5.26 7.81 2.33
C SER A 360 -4.94 6.57 1.49
N ARG A 361 -4.38 6.78 0.30
CA ARG A 361 -3.98 5.67 -0.60
C ARG A 361 -2.51 5.79 -0.95
N TRP A 362 -1.73 4.76 -0.66
CA TRP A 362 -0.31 4.66 -0.98
C TRP A 362 -0.10 3.51 -1.96
N GLU A 363 0.23 3.83 -3.21
CA GLU A 363 0.26 2.85 -4.31
C GLU A 363 1.61 2.90 -5.02
N ARG A 364 2.30 1.77 -5.14
CA ARG A 364 3.60 1.69 -5.85
C ARG A 364 4.65 2.67 -5.33
N CYS A 365 4.61 2.97 -4.04
CA CYS A 365 5.57 3.87 -3.39
C CYS A 365 6.83 3.11 -2.93
N VAL A 366 7.96 3.79 -2.88
CA VAL A 366 9.23 3.26 -2.38
C VAL A 366 9.72 4.07 -1.18
N ALA A 367 10.13 3.38 -0.12
CA ALA A 367 10.95 3.92 0.96
C ALA A 367 12.33 3.25 0.90
N SER A 368 13.36 4.02 0.59
CA SER A 368 14.72 3.52 0.39
C SER A 368 15.72 4.28 1.25
N PHE A 369 16.66 3.56 1.85
CA PHE A 369 17.79 4.13 2.60
C PHE A 369 17.36 5.09 3.72
N VAL A 370 16.42 4.64 4.54
CA VAL A 370 15.85 5.38 5.68
C VAL A 370 16.78 5.27 6.90
N ARG A 371 17.08 6.40 7.59
CA ARG A 371 18.06 6.45 8.69
C ARG A 371 17.65 7.37 9.84
N SER A 372 18.39 7.28 10.96
CA SER A 372 18.29 8.16 12.13
C SER A 372 19.65 8.72 12.51
N ASP A 373 19.70 9.76 13.34
CA ASP A 373 20.97 10.35 13.81
C ASP A 373 21.29 9.99 15.26
N PRO A 374 22.34 9.18 15.50
CA PRO A 374 22.90 8.15 14.61
C PRO A 374 21.95 6.93 14.44
N ASP A 375 22.29 6.00 13.55
CA ASP A 375 21.47 4.81 13.23
C ASP A 375 21.01 4.02 14.47
N PHE A 376 21.85 3.94 15.52
CA PHE A 376 21.50 3.20 16.74
C PHE A 376 20.38 3.86 17.57
N ARG A 377 19.96 5.09 17.25
CA ARG A 377 18.84 5.77 17.91
C ARG A 377 17.49 5.55 17.20
N GLY A 378 17.50 4.92 16.04
CA GLY A 378 16.31 4.70 15.20
C GLY A 378 15.40 3.61 15.73
N TYR A 379 14.88 3.80 16.95
CA TYR A 379 13.90 2.93 17.58
C TYR A 379 12.61 2.94 16.78
N ARG A 380 12.22 1.77 16.27
CA ARG A 380 11.04 1.61 15.40
C ARG A 380 11.05 2.53 14.19
N LEU A 381 12.24 2.90 13.73
CA LEU A 381 12.40 3.63 12.48
C LEU A 381 11.79 2.80 11.35
N THR A 382 11.01 3.43 10.48
CA THR A 382 10.34 2.68 9.41
C THR A 382 10.31 3.39 8.08
N GLY A 383 10.19 2.61 7.00
CA GLY A 383 9.85 3.14 5.69
C GLY A 383 8.42 3.67 5.69
N PHE A 384 7.47 2.84 6.10
CA PHE A 384 6.04 3.15 6.11
C PHE A 384 5.45 3.00 7.51
N ASN A 385 5.15 4.13 8.14
CA ASN A 385 4.44 4.14 9.42
C ASN A 385 2.93 4.16 9.19
N LEU A 386 2.30 3.00 9.37
CA LEU A 386 0.86 2.78 9.15
C LEU A 386 0.10 3.24 10.38
N ARG A 387 -0.11 4.55 10.42
CA ARG A 387 -0.73 5.31 11.52
C ARG A 387 -2.26 5.21 11.50
N HIS A 388 -2.89 5.82 12.49
CA HIS A 388 -4.33 5.81 12.70
C HIS A 388 -5.10 6.62 11.66
N GLY A 389 -6.36 6.24 11.48
CA GLY A 389 -7.23 6.74 10.43
C GLY A 389 -7.96 5.60 9.74
N GLU A 390 -9.12 5.93 9.20
CA GLU A 390 -10.07 4.94 8.66
C GLU A 390 -9.93 4.85 7.13
N ARG A 391 -10.20 3.66 6.59
CA ARG A 391 -10.25 3.41 5.14
C ARG A 391 -8.95 3.76 4.41
N ASN A 392 -7.83 3.64 5.12
CA ASN A 392 -6.50 3.79 4.54
C ASN A 392 -6.08 2.50 3.82
N ALA A 393 -5.35 2.64 2.72
CA ALA A 393 -4.89 1.52 1.91
C ALA A 393 -3.44 1.70 1.46
N ILE A 394 -2.69 0.60 1.49
CA ILE A 394 -1.34 0.51 0.95
C ILE A 394 -1.23 -0.71 0.02
N ALA A 395 -0.74 -0.49 -1.20
CA ALA A 395 -0.63 -1.51 -2.22
C ALA A 395 0.65 -1.38 -3.06
N ASP A 396 1.27 -2.51 -3.38
CA ASP A 396 2.41 -2.60 -4.30
C ASP A 396 3.64 -1.75 -3.88
N CYS A 397 3.77 -1.43 -2.59
CA CYS A 397 4.84 -0.60 -2.05
C CYS A 397 6.09 -1.40 -1.70
N VAL A 398 7.27 -0.78 -1.79
CA VAL A 398 8.57 -1.40 -1.47
C VAL A 398 9.29 -0.64 -0.37
N ALA A 399 9.73 -1.36 0.67
CA ALA A 399 10.59 -0.82 1.72
C ALA A 399 11.95 -1.54 1.74
N VAL A 400 13.03 -0.77 1.58
CA VAL A 400 14.38 -1.31 1.44
C VAL A 400 15.45 -0.47 2.15
N GLY A 401 16.36 -1.14 2.84
CA GLY A 401 17.48 -0.51 3.54
C GLY A 401 17.05 0.49 4.62
N VAL A 402 16.04 0.14 5.43
CA VAL A 402 15.72 0.86 6.68
C VAL A 402 16.80 0.50 7.74
N ARG A 403 17.44 1.52 8.32
CA ARG A 403 18.68 1.38 9.14
C ARG A 403 18.53 1.68 10.63
N GLY A 404 17.35 1.46 11.20
CA GLY A 404 17.12 1.67 12.63
C GLY A 404 17.79 0.62 13.54
N ASN A 405 17.40 0.63 14.81
CA ASN A 405 17.74 -0.41 15.77
C ASN A 405 16.46 -1.22 16.10
N ASN A 406 16.35 -1.77 17.31
CA ASN A 406 15.18 -2.49 17.83
C ASN A 406 13.85 -2.12 17.16
N ASP A 407 13.20 -3.15 16.62
CA ASP A 407 11.86 -3.12 16.02
C ASP A 407 11.75 -2.19 14.78
N ALA A 408 12.87 -1.69 14.25
CA ALA A 408 12.89 -0.95 12.99
C ALA A 408 12.48 -1.87 11.84
N SER A 409 11.72 -1.35 10.89
CA SER A 409 11.08 -2.23 9.91
C SER A 409 10.75 -1.54 8.61
N GLY A 410 10.58 -2.33 7.54
CA GLY A 410 10.04 -1.80 6.28
C GLY A 410 8.65 -1.18 6.47
N PHE A 411 7.75 -1.91 7.16
CA PHE A 411 6.39 -1.49 7.48
C PHE A 411 6.10 -1.64 8.98
N LEU A 412 5.42 -0.64 9.55
CA LEU A 412 5.16 -0.57 10.98
C LEU A 412 3.70 -0.24 11.31
N TRP A 413 3.06 -1.06 12.16
CA TRP A 413 1.90 -0.62 12.96
C TRP A 413 2.28 -0.41 14.43
N PRO A 414 2.21 0.83 14.97
CA PRO A 414 2.64 1.14 16.34
C PRO A 414 1.61 0.79 17.43
N GLU A 415 1.99 0.85 18.72
CA GLU A 415 1.14 0.50 19.89
C GLU A 415 -0.20 1.18 20.03
N GLN A 416 -0.28 2.39 19.52
CA GLN A 416 -1.46 3.20 19.70
C GLN A 416 -2.37 2.94 18.51
N PHE A 417 -3.68 3.01 18.74
CA PHE A 417 -4.74 3.16 17.73
C PHE A 417 -5.39 1.89 17.18
N GLY A 418 -6.69 2.03 16.88
CA GLY A 418 -7.63 0.94 16.61
C GLY A 418 -7.88 0.60 15.14
N ASP A 419 -7.28 1.35 14.21
CA ASP A 419 -7.78 1.37 12.83
C ASP A 419 -7.06 0.37 11.93
N VAL A 420 -7.84 -0.23 11.03
CA VAL A 420 -7.40 -1.23 10.05
C VAL A 420 -7.03 -0.55 8.74
N TRP A 421 -5.92 -0.99 8.15
CA TRP A 421 -5.54 -0.66 6.78
C TRP A 421 -5.82 -1.83 5.86
N GLU A 422 -6.18 -1.52 4.61
CA GLU A 422 -6.00 -2.47 3.51
C GLU A 422 -4.50 -2.56 3.19
N PHE A 423 -3.93 -3.76 3.22
CA PHE A 423 -2.51 -4.02 2.96
C PHE A 423 -2.36 -5.18 1.98
N THR A 424 -1.79 -4.92 0.80
CA THR A 424 -1.68 -5.94 -0.26
C THR A 424 -0.44 -5.77 -1.14
N ASN A 425 0.19 -6.88 -1.54
CA ASN A 425 1.29 -6.95 -2.50
C ASN A 425 2.52 -6.07 -2.17
N CYS A 426 2.73 -5.74 -0.90
CA CYS A 426 3.92 -4.99 -0.48
C CYS A 426 5.16 -5.90 -0.41
N VAL A 427 6.34 -5.29 -0.56
CA VAL A 427 7.64 -5.96 -0.48
C VAL A 427 8.51 -5.26 0.57
N ALA A 428 9.10 -6.01 1.49
CA ALA A 428 10.12 -5.50 2.40
C ALA A 428 11.39 -6.33 2.29
N HIS A 429 12.51 -5.73 1.91
CA HIS A 429 13.74 -6.49 1.78
C HIS A 429 14.97 -5.72 2.19
N ASN A 430 16.02 -6.45 2.53
CA ASN A 430 17.34 -5.87 2.77
C ASN A 430 17.29 -4.72 3.82
N ASN A 431 16.39 -4.82 4.81
CA ASN A 431 16.33 -3.93 5.96
C ASN A 431 17.29 -4.43 7.05
N LYS A 432 17.80 -3.53 7.88
CA LYS A 432 18.76 -3.88 8.95
C LYS A 432 18.13 -4.72 10.06
N GLN A 433 16.82 -4.62 10.25
CA GLN A 433 16.07 -5.37 11.24
C GLN A 433 14.95 -6.11 10.50
N ASP A 434 13.71 -5.67 10.62
CA ASP A 434 12.56 -6.47 10.17
C ASP A 434 11.99 -6.02 8.83
N GLY A 435 11.33 -6.95 8.14
CA GLY A 435 10.51 -6.59 6.98
C GLY A 435 9.22 -5.87 7.40
N LEU A 436 8.54 -6.42 8.41
CA LEU A 436 7.28 -5.91 8.93
C LEU A 436 7.24 -6.08 10.45
N PHE A 437 6.94 -5.02 11.18
CA PHE A 437 6.78 -5.02 12.63
C PHE A 437 5.39 -4.54 13.04
N VAL A 438 4.75 -5.28 13.96
CA VAL A 438 3.43 -4.92 14.51
C VAL A 438 3.49 -4.87 16.02
N TRP A 439 3.09 -3.72 16.57
CA TRP A 439 2.90 -3.53 18.01
C TRP A 439 1.52 -2.99 18.39
N GLN A 440 0.53 -3.01 17.49
CA GLN A 440 -0.77 -2.36 17.67
C GLN A 440 -1.68 -3.02 18.71
N ASN A 441 -2.23 -2.22 19.64
CA ASN A 441 -3.07 -2.69 20.73
C ASN A 441 -4.56 -2.48 20.47
N ASN A 442 -5.17 -3.26 19.56
CA ASN A 442 -6.60 -3.17 19.29
C ASN A 442 -7.25 -4.53 18.95
N ALA A 443 -8.54 -4.66 19.19
CA ALA A 443 -9.27 -5.91 18.93
C ALA A 443 -9.83 -6.02 17.50
N GLU A 444 -9.53 -5.08 16.60
CA GLU A 444 -9.99 -5.16 15.22
C GLU A 444 -9.23 -6.25 14.44
N ARG A 445 -9.86 -6.81 13.41
CA ARG A 445 -9.23 -7.86 12.60
C ARG A 445 -8.43 -7.21 11.48
N HIS A 446 -7.12 -7.25 11.60
CA HIS A 446 -6.18 -6.79 10.58
C HIS A 446 -5.82 -7.95 9.67
N ARG A 447 -6.04 -7.78 8.37
CA ARG A 447 -5.59 -8.75 7.36
C ARG A 447 -4.37 -8.18 6.65
N VAL A 448 -3.30 -8.96 6.61
CA VAL A 448 -2.04 -8.60 5.96
C VAL A 448 -1.71 -9.69 4.96
N GLY A 449 -1.74 -9.36 3.66
CA GLY A 449 -1.45 -10.33 2.62
C GLY A 449 -2.11 -10.03 1.27
N PRO A 450 -1.51 -10.43 0.14
CA PRO A 450 -0.18 -11.05 -0.01
C PRO A 450 0.97 -10.10 0.38
N PHE A 451 2.09 -10.66 0.83
CA PHE A 451 3.27 -9.90 1.29
C PHE A 451 4.55 -10.67 1.00
N VAL A 452 5.59 -9.99 0.52
CA VAL A 452 6.91 -10.61 0.32
C VAL A 452 7.94 -9.95 1.23
N SER A 453 8.69 -10.77 1.96
CA SER A 453 9.78 -10.31 2.82
C SER A 453 11.04 -11.13 2.61
N TYR A 454 12.12 -10.53 2.13
CA TYR A 454 13.35 -11.27 1.90
C TYR A 454 14.62 -10.55 2.31
N HIS A 455 15.65 -11.31 2.70
CA HIS A 455 16.98 -10.79 3.02
C HIS A 455 17.00 -9.63 4.03
N ASN A 456 15.98 -9.48 4.87
CA ASN A 456 16.07 -8.61 6.03
C ASN A 456 17.04 -9.22 7.03
N ALA A 457 17.85 -8.42 7.71
CA ALA A 457 18.93 -8.93 8.53
C ALA A 457 18.47 -9.51 9.88
N ASP A 458 17.23 -9.21 10.31
CA ASP A 458 16.58 -9.85 11.45
C ASP A 458 15.36 -10.67 10.98
N ASN A 459 14.13 -10.23 11.21
CA ASN A 459 12.95 -11.05 10.92
C ASN A 459 12.27 -10.68 9.59
N GLY A 460 11.66 -11.65 8.94
CA GLY A 460 10.76 -11.37 7.81
C GLY A 460 9.50 -10.63 8.26
N LEU A 461 8.95 -11.10 9.39
CA LEU A 461 7.79 -10.56 10.08
C LEU A 461 8.00 -10.70 11.58
N GLU A 462 7.77 -9.63 12.31
CA GLU A 462 7.78 -9.62 13.78
C GLU A 462 6.43 -9.13 14.30
N HIS A 463 5.80 -9.96 15.13
CA HIS A 463 4.49 -9.72 15.68
C HIS A 463 4.53 -9.68 17.21
N GLY A 464 4.13 -8.54 17.77
CA GLY A 464 3.76 -8.43 19.18
C GLY A 464 2.55 -7.55 19.40
N ALA A 465 2.44 -6.95 20.60
CA ALA A 465 1.33 -6.17 21.18
C ALA A 465 0.44 -6.88 22.21
N TYR A 466 -0.50 -6.11 22.77
CA TYR A 466 -1.54 -6.49 23.71
C TYR A 466 -2.92 -6.43 23.04
N SER A 467 -3.75 -7.45 23.24
CA SER A 467 -5.17 -7.46 22.81
C SER A 467 -5.40 -7.32 21.30
N ASN A 468 -4.56 -7.96 20.48
CA ASN A 468 -4.55 -7.84 19.02
C ASN A 468 -5.11 -9.07 18.25
N SER A 469 -5.61 -8.84 17.02
CA SER A 469 -6.21 -9.87 16.14
C SER A 469 -5.73 -9.72 14.69
N TYR A 470 -4.57 -10.29 14.38
CA TYR A 470 -4.03 -10.28 13.02
C TYR A 470 -4.29 -11.60 12.29
N GLU A 471 -4.48 -11.50 10.98
CA GLU A 471 -4.53 -12.61 10.02
C GLU A 471 -3.47 -12.31 8.94
N TYR A 472 -2.33 -12.99 9.05
CA TYR A 472 -1.29 -12.95 8.03
C TYR A 472 -1.54 -14.08 7.05
N ARG A 473 -1.68 -13.74 5.77
CA ARG A 473 -2.16 -14.68 4.76
C ARG A 473 -1.35 -14.57 3.47
N ASP A 474 -1.02 -15.70 2.85
CA ASP A 474 -0.35 -15.74 1.54
C ASP A 474 0.97 -14.93 1.48
N ALA A 475 1.77 -14.97 2.56
CA ALA A 475 3.06 -14.29 2.60
C ALA A 475 4.23 -15.20 2.22
N ILE A 476 5.23 -14.65 1.52
CA ILE A 476 6.49 -15.33 1.18
C ILE A 476 7.63 -14.69 1.97
N LEU A 477 8.32 -15.49 2.78
CA LEU A 477 9.37 -15.06 3.68
C LEU A 477 10.66 -15.81 3.31
N TYR A 478 11.62 -15.13 2.69
CA TYR A 478 12.79 -15.78 2.06
C TYR A 478 14.12 -15.27 2.61
N GLY A 479 14.94 -16.14 3.21
CA GLY A 479 16.32 -15.83 3.58
C GLY A 479 16.49 -14.63 4.52
N ASN A 480 15.54 -14.40 5.43
CA ASN A 480 15.67 -13.38 6.48
C ASN A 480 16.63 -13.89 7.56
N GLY A 481 17.40 -13.03 8.23
CA GLY A 481 18.52 -13.44 9.06
C GLY A 481 18.14 -14.32 10.25
N ARG A 482 17.22 -13.86 11.11
CA ARG A 482 16.84 -14.57 12.34
C ARG A 482 15.66 -15.50 12.11
N ALA A 483 14.49 -14.96 11.83
CA ALA A 483 13.28 -15.76 11.66
C ALA A 483 12.49 -15.36 10.42
N GLY A 484 11.76 -16.31 9.84
CA GLY A 484 10.67 -15.96 8.93
C GLY A 484 9.63 -15.14 9.69
N VAL A 485 9.09 -15.72 10.76
CA VAL A 485 8.14 -15.08 11.68
C VAL A 485 8.69 -15.12 13.10
N GLN A 486 8.71 -13.99 13.79
CA GLN A 486 8.89 -13.93 15.24
C GLN A 486 7.59 -13.49 15.93
N VAL A 487 7.23 -14.18 17.00
CA VAL A 487 6.02 -13.90 17.80
C VAL A 487 6.40 -13.65 19.27
N HIS A 488 6.03 -12.48 19.77
CA HIS A 488 6.14 -12.11 21.18
C HIS A 488 4.94 -11.24 21.63
N ALA A 489 3.74 -11.81 21.55
CA ALA A 489 2.46 -11.12 21.76
C ALA A 489 1.68 -11.57 23.00
N VAL A 490 0.81 -10.70 23.52
CA VAL A 490 -0.25 -11.02 24.51
C VAL A 490 -1.61 -10.75 23.87
N SER A 491 -2.14 -11.69 23.10
CA SER A 491 -3.31 -11.47 22.22
C SER A 491 -4.67 -11.53 22.95
N GLY A 492 -4.89 -10.69 23.96
CA GLY A 492 -6.11 -10.61 24.80
C GLY A 492 -7.46 -10.27 24.14
N SER A 493 -7.57 -10.21 22.81
CA SER A 493 -8.69 -9.54 22.08
C SER A 493 -10.00 -10.32 22.02
N GLY A 494 -9.99 -11.61 22.35
CA GLY A 494 -11.13 -12.49 22.09
C GLY A 494 -11.24 -12.94 20.62
N LYS A 495 -10.36 -12.48 19.73
CA LYS A 495 -10.23 -12.92 18.34
C LYS A 495 -8.84 -13.53 18.12
N GLN A 496 -8.81 -14.57 17.31
CA GLN A 496 -7.64 -15.43 17.15
C GLN A 496 -6.58 -14.82 16.22
N LEU A 497 -5.31 -14.82 16.65
CA LEU A 497 -4.14 -14.57 15.79
C LEU A 497 -3.95 -15.73 14.80
N ARG A 498 -3.73 -15.41 13.52
CA ARG A 498 -3.61 -16.41 12.45
C ARG A 498 -2.44 -16.15 11.53
N PHE A 499 -1.79 -17.24 11.15
CA PHE A 499 -0.80 -17.33 10.08
C PHE A 499 -1.27 -18.43 9.11
N GLU A 500 -1.70 -18.03 7.93
CA GLU A 500 -2.36 -18.92 6.96
C GLU A 500 -1.60 -18.93 5.62
N ARG A 501 -1.18 -20.10 5.14
CA ARG A 501 -0.52 -20.28 3.83
C ARG A 501 0.74 -19.43 3.65
N LEU A 502 1.55 -19.32 4.70
CA LEU A 502 2.87 -18.71 4.61
C LEU A 502 3.86 -19.70 3.97
N ARG A 503 4.71 -19.20 3.08
CA ARG A 503 5.87 -19.92 2.58
C ARG A 503 7.14 -19.31 3.16
N ILE A 504 7.82 -20.07 4.01
CA ILE A 504 9.05 -19.66 4.68
C ILE A 504 10.20 -20.50 4.13
N GLU A 505 11.10 -19.86 3.42
CA GLU A 505 12.28 -20.49 2.82
C GLU A 505 13.52 -19.88 3.46
N GLY A 506 14.31 -20.69 4.17
CA GLY A 506 15.42 -20.17 4.95
C GLY A 506 16.66 -19.82 4.12
N ALA A 507 16.77 -20.35 2.90
CA ALA A 507 17.86 -20.09 1.96
C ALA A 507 19.26 -20.25 2.60
N GLY A 508 19.40 -21.20 3.53
CA GLY A 508 20.61 -21.48 4.28
C GLY A 508 21.07 -20.39 5.25
N VAL A 509 20.25 -19.36 5.49
CA VAL A 509 20.58 -18.24 6.40
C VAL A 509 19.59 -18.08 7.53
N THR A 510 18.29 -18.26 7.30
CA THR A 510 17.27 -18.07 8.34
C THR A 510 17.43 -19.11 9.43
N ARG A 511 17.51 -18.66 10.68
CA ARG A 511 17.67 -19.55 11.83
C ARG A 511 16.40 -20.34 12.13
N TYR A 512 15.27 -19.65 12.23
CA TYR A 512 13.98 -20.25 12.59
C TYR A 512 12.92 -19.98 11.54
N GLY A 513 12.11 -20.98 11.18
CA GLY A 513 10.95 -20.71 10.34
C GLY A 513 9.97 -19.79 11.07
N MET A 514 9.50 -20.26 12.22
CA MET A 514 8.71 -19.49 13.18
C MET A 514 9.34 -19.56 14.57
N GLU A 515 9.55 -18.40 15.19
CA GLU A 515 10.07 -18.28 16.55
C GLU A 515 9.00 -17.69 17.49
N PHE A 516 8.70 -18.41 18.56
CA PHE A 516 7.83 -17.97 19.65
C PHE A 516 8.72 -17.65 20.87
N VAL A 517 8.84 -16.36 21.20
CA VAL A 517 9.75 -15.90 22.27
C VAL A 517 8.99 -15.72 23.58
N LYS A 518 7.87 -15.00 23.56
CA LYS A 518 7.02 -14.78 24.74
C LYS A 518 5.59 -14.52 24.28
N HIS A 519 4.80 -15.58 24.17
CA HIS A 519 3.45 -15.51 23.63
C HIS A 519 2.40 -15.94 24.66
N GLN A 520 1.30 -15.18 24.75
CA GLN A 520 0.23 -15.37 25.72
C GLN A 520 -1.16 -15.12 25.09
N PRO A 521 -1.74 -16.11 24.42
CA PRO A 521 -3.10 -16.00 23.89
C PRO A 521 -4.15 -16.18 25.01
N PRO A 522 -5.42 -15.80 24.77
CA PRO A 522 -6.51 -16.00 25.72
C PRO A 522 -6.83 -17.48 25.88
N PRO A 523 -7.30 -17.92 27.07
CA PRO A 523 -7.78 -19.28 27.24
C PRO A 523 -8.89 -19.63 26.22
N GLY A 524 -8.74 -20.76 25.52
CA GLY A 524 -9.68 -21.24 24.51
C GLY A 524 -9.46 -20.65 23.11
N GLN A 525 -8.42 -19.85 22.90
CA GLN A 525 -8.15 -19.15 21.65
C GLN A 525 -6.69 -19.31 21.20
N PRO A 526 -6.28 -20.52 20.79
CA PRO A 526 -4.90 -20.77 20.33
C PRO A 526 -4.51 -19.87 19.17
N THR A 527 -3.25 -19.49 19.04
CA THR A 527 -2.78 -18.97 17.75
C THR A 527 -2.85 -20.06 16.70
N TRP A 528 -3.43 -19.76 15.54
CA TRP A 528 -3.51 -20.70 14.43
C TRP A 528 -2.37 -20.50 13.45
N VAL A 529 -1.68 -21.59 13.16
CA VAL A 529 -0.67 -21.69 12.11
C VAL A 529 -1.15 -22.76 11.15
N GLU A 530 -1.67 -22.35 10.00
CA GLU A 530 -2.39 -23.22 9.08
C GLU A 530 -1.75 -23.20 7.69
N GLU A 531 -1.52 -24.38 7.13
CA GLU A 531 -0.95 -24.57 5.79
C GLU A 531 0.39 -23.83 5.58
N VAL A 532 1.15 -23.61 6.66
CA VAL A 532 2.47 -22.98 6.59
C VAL A 532 3.50 -24.01 6.13
N ALA A 533 4.31 -23.64 5.14
CA ALA A 533 5.43 -24.43 4.66
C ALA A 533 6.75 -23.78 5.11
N VAL A 534 7.64 -24.56 5.72
CA VAL A 534 8.98 -24.13 6.12
C VAL A 534 10.02 -25.07 5.51
N ALA A 535 11.03 -24.50 4.86
CA ALA A 535 12.16 -25.23 4.29
C ALA A 535 13.48 -24.47 4.49
N ASP A 536 14.61 -25.20 4.39
CA ASP A 536 15.99 -24.68 4.36
C ASP A 536 16.39 -23.68 5.45
N VAL A 537 15.82 -23.82 6.66
CA VAL A 537 16.25 -23.08 7.85
C VAL A 537 17.42 -23.78 8.53
N THR A 538 18.22 -23.04 9.31
CA THR A 538 19.49 -23.54 9.85
C THR A 538 19.41 -24.13 11.26
N ASP A 539 18.33 -23.87 12.01
CA ASP A 539 18.21 -24.34 13.40
C ASP A 539 16.94 -25.15 13.70
N ALA A 540 15.75 -24.60 13.46
CA ALA A 540 14.49 -25.33 13.61
C ALA A 540 13.35 -24.72 12.78
N ALA A 541 12.42 -25.54 12.30
CA ALA A 541 11.25 -25.03 11.58
C ALA A 541 10.34 -24.20 12.49
N VAL A 542 10.12 -24.66 13.72
CA VAL A 542 9.40 -23.95 14.78
C VAL A 542 10.21 -23.99 16.06
N ALA A 543 10.48 -22.84 16.66
CA ALA A 543 11.23 -22.71 17.90
C ALA A 543 10.44 -21.96 18.97
N PHE A 544 10.43 -22.50 20.19
CA PHE A 544 9.92 -21.82 21.39
C PHE A 544 11.12 -21.47 22.26
N THR A 545 11.54 -20.21 22.23
CA THR A 545 12.90 -19.82 22.63
C THR A 545 12.99 -19.10 23.96
N TYR A 546 11.87 -18.88 24.68
CA TYR A 546 11.86 -18.25 26.01
C TYR A 546 12.92 -18.86 26.93
N ASP A 547 13.91 -18.06 27.32
CA ASP A 547 15.06 -18.48 28.13
C ASP A 547 15.08 -17.82 29.52
N GLY A 548 14.12 -16.96 29.83
CA GLY A 548 13.97 -16.33 31.14
C GLY A 548 13.49 -17.28 32.24
N PRO A 549 13.32 -16.78 33.47
CA PRO A 549 12.87 -17.61 34.60
C PRO A 549 11.45 -18.17 34.39
N VAL A 550 11.24 -19.45 34.75
CA VAL A 550 9.96 -20.17 34.53
C VAL A 550 8.77 -19.43 35.17
N GLU A 551 8.95 -18.78 36.31
CA GLU A 551 7.91 -18.01 36.99
C GLU A 551 7.45 -16.74 36.24
N GLN A 552 8.24 -16.29 35.26
CA GLN A 552 7.93 -15.16 34.38
C GLN A 552 7.52 -15.62 32.96
N ALA A 553 7.63 -16.92 32.68
CA ALA A 553 7.21 -17.52 31.43
C ALA A 553 5.73 -17.26 31.16
N LYS A 554 5.37 -17.16 29.89
CA LYS A 554 3.98 -17.04 29.45
C LYS A 554 3.50 -18.35 28.87
N ARG A 555 2.20 -18.58 28.98
CA ARG A 555 1.54 -19.77 28.43
C ARG A 555 1.44 -19.62 26.93
N ASP A 556 2.23 -20.40 26.20
CA ASP A 556 2.02 -20.55 24.77
C ASP A 556 0.80 -21.45 24.52
N TRP A 557 -0.06 -21.03 23.59
CA TRP A 557 -1.13 -21.88 23.06
C TRP A 557 -1.18 -21.74 21.55
N VAL A 558 -0.75 -22.78 20.84
CA VAL A 558 -0.58 -22.74 19.38
C VAL A 558 -1.07 -24.05 18.77
N ASP A 559 -1.87 -23.94 17.72
CA ASP A 559 -2.29 -25.06 16.88
C ASP A 559 -1.63 -24.95 15.51
N PHE A 560 -0.85 -25.97 15.15
CA PHE A 560 -0.26 -26.15 13.83
C PHE A 560 -1.13 -27.11 13.02
N LEU A 561 -1.76 -26.60 11.97
CA LEU A 561 -2.73 -27.32 11.15
C LEU A 561 -2.17 -27.48 9.73
N HIS A 562 -2.04 -28.70 9.26
CA HIS A 562 -1.63 -29.05 7.90
C HIS A 562 -0.33 -28.36 7.43
N CYS A 563 0.56 -28.06 8.38
CA CYS A 563 1.86 -27.44 8.09
C CYS A 563 2.85 -28.47 7.51
N ARG A 564 3.75 -27.99 6.66
CA ARG A 564 4.85 -28.79 6.08
C ARG A 564 6.19 -28.26 6.56
N PHE A 565 7.00 -29.13 7.12
CA PHE A 565 8.34 -28.81 7.62
C PHE A 565 9.35 -29.70 6.90
N GLU A 566 10.13 -29.10 6.00
CA GLU A 566 11.11 -29.76 5.15
C GLU A 566 12.54 -29.49 5.63
N GLY A 567 13.46 -30.40 5.30
CA GLY A 567 14.88 -30.30 5.64
C GLY A 567 15.33 -31.16 6.83
N ASP A 568 16.64 -31.10 7.09
CA ASP A 568 17.32 -31.95 8.08
C ASP A 568 17.38 -31.34 9.49
N VAL A 569 16.86 -30.13 9.68
CA VAL A 569 16.74 -29.53 11.01
C VAL A 569 15.59 -30.14 11.82
N PRO A 570 15.59 -30.02 13.15
CA PRO A 570 14.41 -30.27 13.97
C PRO A 570 13.18 -29.51 13.47
N GLN A 571 12.03 -30.21 13.40
CA GLN A 571 10.74 -29.56 13.12
C GLN A 571 10.36 -28.62 14.27
N PHE A 572 10.56 -29.07 15.51
CA PHE A 572 10.29 -28.31 16.70
C PHE A 572 11.55 -28.21 17.55
N ARG A 573 11.73 -27.09 18.26
CA ARG A 573 12.69 -26.96 19.35
C ARG A 573 12.06 -26.19 20.50
N LEU A 574 11.98 -26.81 21.68
CA LEU A 574 11.38 -26.20 22.87
C LEU A 574 12.47 -25.90 23.91
N ASN A 575 12.45 -24.71 24.51
CA ASN A 575 13.27 -24.39 25.66
C ASN A 575 12.73 -25.10 26.93
N GLU A 576 13.60 -25.41 27.89
CA GLU A 576 13.22 -26.00 29.18
C GLU A 576 12.42 -25.03 30.06
N ASN A 577 12.57 -23.72 29.83
CA ASN A 577 11.99 -22.67 30.65
C ASN A 577 10.55 -22.26 30.26
N LEU A 578 9.93 -22.96 29.30
CA LEU A 578 8.54 -22.69 28.91
C LEU A 578 7.59 -22.84 30.10
N HIS A 579 6.46 -22.13 30.05
CA HIS A 579 5.45 -22.20 31.10
C HIS A 579 4.85 -23.63 31.19
N PRO A 580 4.59 -24.18 32.40
CA PRO A 580 4.01 -25.51 32.57
C PRO A 580 2.73 -25.79 31.80
N ASP A 581 1.80 -24.83 31.78
CA ASP A 581 0.54 -24.94 31.06
C ASP A 581 0.63 -24.63 29.55
N THR A 582 1.82 -24.66 28.96
CA THR A 582 1.98 -24.48 27.50
C THR A 582 1.25 -25.60 26.75
N LEU A 583 0.44 -25.24 25.76
CA LEU A 583 -0.35 -26.16 24.95
C LEU A 583 -0.02 -25.98 23.47
N ILE A 584 0.82 -26.86 22.95
CA ILE A 584 1.21 -26.85 21.54
C ILE A 584 0.66 -28.11 20.89
N THR A 585 -0.10 -27.93 19.83
CA THR A 585 -0.77 -29.04 19.16
C THR A 585 -0.48 -29.04 17.68
N VAL A 586 -0.33 -30.24 17.11
CA VAL A 586 0.13 -30.43 15.74
C VAL A 586 -0.78 -31.45 15.06
N GLU A 587 -1.45 -31.01 14.02
CA GLU A 587 -2.18 -31.83 13.06
C GLU A 587 -1.40 -31.81 11.74
N PRO A 588 -0.55 -32.82 11.48
CA PRO A 588 0.18 -32.87 10.23
C PRO A 588 -0.78 -33.09 9.05
N ALA A 589 -0.36 -32.72 7.83
CA ALA A 589 -1.13 -33.04 6.62
C ALA A 589 -1.32 -34.56 6.44
N ASP A 590 -0.30 -35.33 6.84
CA ASP A 590 -0.31 -36.79 6.81
C ASP A 590 0.09 -37.36 8.18
N GLY A 591 -0.80 -38.16 8.79
CA GLY A 591 -0.52 -38.89 10.02
C GLY A 591 -1.35 -38.45 11.24
N PRO A 592 -1.10 -39.07 12.40
CA PRO A 592 -1.90 -38.80 13.60
C PRO A 592 -1.48 -37.49 14.26
N ALA A 593 -2.47 -36.74 14.75
CA ALA A 593 -2.25 -35.54 15.55
C ALA A 593 -1.53 -35.85 16.87
N PHE A 594 -0.74 -34.89 17.37
CA PHE A 594 -0.03 -35.00 18.63
C PHE A 594 0.09 -33.67 19.38
N GLN A 595 0.30 -33.75 20.69
CA GLN A 595 0.59 -32.60 21.54
C GLN A 595 2.05 -32.63 21.95
N LEU A 596 2.69 -31.47 21.90
CA LEU A 596 4.04 -31.25 22.39
C LEU A 596 4.01 -30.77 23.84
N HIS A 597 4.96 -31.25 24.61
CA HIS A 597 5.18 -30.93 26.02
C HIS A 597 6.64 -30.55 26.23
N ARG A 598 6.90 -29.83 27.33
CA ARG A 598 8.24 -29.43 27.74
C ARG A 598 9.16 -30.65 27.93
N PRO A 599 10.45 -30.54 27.57
CA PRO A 599 11.39 -31.66 27.68
C PRO A 599 11.59 -32.15 29.13
N ASN A 600 11.56 -31.24 30.10
CA ASN A 600 11.75 -31.50 31.53
C ASN A 600 10.45 -31.90 32.28
N GLY A 601 9.34 -32.09 31.56
CA GLY A 601 8.08 -32.56 32.16
C GLY A 601 7.97 -34.09 32.23
N ASP A 602 6.93 -34.56 32.91
CA ASP A 602 6.63 -35.99 33.07
C ASP A 602 5.59 -36.53 32.04
N LEU A 603 5.06 -35.65 31.18
CA LEU A 603 4.00 -35.99 30.21
C LEU A 603 4.56 -36.35 28.84
N GLY A 604 4.11 -37.49 28.29
CA GLY A 604 4.43 -37.94 26.93
C GLY A 604 5.81 -38.58 26.79
N GLU A 605 6.07 -39.14 25.62
CA GLU A 605 7.35 -39.80 25.30
C GLU A 605 8.39 -38.78 24.81
N PRO A 606 9.68 -38.91 25.17
CA PRO A 606 10.72 -38.00 24.72
C PRO A 606 10.96 -38.09 23.21
N VAL A 607 11.18 -36.93 22.60
CA VAL A 607 11.64 -36.77 21.22
C VAL A 607 12.91 -35.93 21.25
N GLU A 608 14.04 -36.58 21.45
CA GLU A 608 15.35 -35.93 21.69
C GLU A 608 15.69 -34.89 20.61
N ARG A 609 15.48 -35.22 19.34
CA ARG A 609 15.74 -34.30 18.21
C ARG A 609 14.97 -32.98 18.32
N TRP A 610 13.81 -32.98 18.98
CA TRP A 610 12.96 -31.79 19.12
C TRP A 610 13.14 -31.06 20.45
N ASN A 611 14.00 -31.59 21.34
CA ASN A 611 14.06 -31.18 22.74
C ASN A 611 12.65 -31.05 23.36
N ALA A 612 11.80 -32.05 23.13
CA ALA A 612 10.40 -32.02 23.52
C ALA A 612 9.93 -33.41 23.94
N ARG A 613 8.77 -33.47 24.58
CA ARG A 613 8.01 -34.71 24.75
C ARG A 613 6.73 -34.64 23.94
N ARG A 614 6.18 -35.79 23.53
CA ARG A 614 4.92 -35.85 22.77
C ARG A 614 3.95 -36.89 23.30
N THR A 615 2.67 -36.57 23.24
CA THR A 615 1.57 -37.54 23.40
C THR A 615 0.76 -37.60 22.11
N ALA A 616 0.36 -38.80 21.70
CA ALA A 616 -0.65 -38.94 20.65
C ALA A 616 -1.96 -38.29 21.10
N LEU A 617 -2.65 -37.62 20.18
CA LEU A 617 -3.97 -37.06 20.42
C LEU A 617 -5.00 -37.92 19.68
N PRO A 618 -5.92 -38.59 20.40
CA PRO A 618 -7.04 -39.27 19.78
C PRO A 618 -7.91 -38.25 19.04
N THR A 619 -8.31 -38.57 17.81
CA THR A 619 -9.14 -37.71 16.94
C THR A 619 -10.49 -37.30 17.56
N ALA A 620 -10.90 -37.94 18.67
CA ALA A 620 -12.24 -37.85 19.25
C ALA A 620 -12.40 -36.89 20.46
N ASP A 621 -11.33 -36.36 21.05
CA ASP A 621 -11.37 -35.61 22.32
C ASP A 621 -11.09 -34.11 22.20
N ARG A 622 -11.34 -33.51 21.03
CA ARG A 622 -11.17 -32.05 20.85
C ARG A 622 -12.42 -31.38 20.29
N PRO A 623 -12.69 -30.12 20.69
CA PRO A 623 -13.66 -29.32 19.99
C PRO A 623 -13.28 -29.34 18.53
N SER A 624 -14.21 -29.69 17.65
CA SER A 624 -14.06 -29.38 16.24
C SER A 624 -13.60 -27.92 16.12
N PRO A 625 -12.72 -27.56 15.17
CA PRO A 625 -12.55 -26.15 14.83
C PRO A 625 -13.95 -25.56 14.76
N PRO A 626 -14.21 -24.38 15.38
CA PRO A 626 -15.54 -23.78 15.32
C PRO A 626 -15.98 -23.90 13.88
N ALA A 627 -17.06 -24.65 13.63
CA ALA A 627 -17.51 -24.99 12.29
C ALA A 627 -17.31 -23.73 11.48
N ALA A 628 -16.44 -23.80 10.45
CA ALA A 628 -15.97 -22.63 9.71
C ALA A 628 -17.16 -21.71 9.61
N THR A 629 -17.10 -20.54 10.29
CA THR A 629 -18.29 -19.73 10.54
C THR A 629 -19.02 -19.68 9.22
N PRO A 630 -20.24 -20.26 9.12
CA PRO A 630 -20.80 -20.59 7.82
C PRO A 630 -20.66 -19.35 6.97
N ALA A 631 -19.91 -19.47 5.87
CA ALA A 631 -19.62 -18.34 5.01
C ALA A 631 -20.96 -17.63 4.80
N PRO A 632 -21.09 -16.34 5.15
CA PRO A 632 -22.39 -15.71 5.30
C PRO A 632 -23.21 -15.97 4.04
N SER A 633 -24.27 -16.76 4.19
CA SER A 633 -25.13 -17.12 3.08
C SER A 633 -25.83 -15.85 2.63
N ILE A 634 -25.59 -15.43 1.41
CA ILE A 634 -26.33 -14.35 0.77
C ILE A 634 -27.72 -14.90 0.48
N THR A 635 -28.74 -14.29 1.07
CA THR A 635 -30.13 -14.52 0.72
C THR A 635 -30.71 -13.17 0.33
N ASP A 636 -31.19 -13.06 -0.90
CA ASP A 636 -31.80 -11.83 -1.40
C ASP A 636 -33.03 -12.18 -2.25
N ALA A 637 -34.18 -11.64 -1.87
CA ALA A 637 -35.41 -11.73 -2.65
C ALA A 637 -35.51 -10.59 -3.70
N PHE A 638 -34.46 -9.78 -3.82
CA PHE A 638 -34.35 -8.65 -4.74
C PHE A 638 -35.29 -7.46 -4.40
N ASP A 639 -35.54 -7.28 -3.09
CA ASP A 639 -36.66 -6.49 -2.54
C ASP A 639 -36.37 -5.02 -2.15
N GLU A 640 -35.12 -4.56 -2.11
CA GLU A 640 -34.79 -3.21 -1.63
C GLU A 640 -33.65 -2.55 -2.44
N PRO A 641 -33.94 -1.58 -3.33
CA PRO A 641 -32.92 -0.72 -3.90
C PRO A 641 -32.60 0.46 -2.96
N ALA A 642 -31.32 0.82 -2.86
CA ALA A 642 -30.90 2.12 -2.34
C ALA A 642 -31.29 3.24 -3.33
N ALA A 643 -31.20 4.50 -2.89
CA ALA A 643 -31.76 5.68 -3.56
C ALA A 643 -31.36 5.90 -5.05
N ASN A 644 -30.35 5.17 -5.55
CA ASN A 644 -29.77 5.30 -6.88
C ASN A 644 -29.89 4.03 -7.76
N GLY A 645 -30.67 3.03 -7.33
CA GLY A 645 -30.80 1.72 -8.00
C GLY A 645 -30.05 0.61 -7.26
N TRP A 646 -29.87 -0.55 -7.90
CA TRP A 646 -29.26 -1.74 -7.29
C TRP A 646 -27.75 -1.61 -6.98
N GLY A 647 -27.12 -0.50 -7.41
CA GLY A 647 -25.67 -0.27 -7.40
C GLY A 647 -24.98 -0.11 -6.04
N GLU A 648 -25.65 -0.34 -4.92
CA GLU A 648 -25.00 -0.45 -3.59
C GLU A 648 -25.04 -1.89 -3.03
N ARG A 649 -25.94 -2.76 -3.53
CA ARG A 649 -26.08 -4.16 -3.11
C ARG A 649 -25.76 -5.18 -4.19
N TRP A 650 -25.75 -4.83 -5.48
CA TRP A 650 -25.42 -5.76 -6.56
C TRP A 650 -24.64 -5.01 -7.66
N THR A 651 -23.48 -5.53 -8.05
CA THR A 651 -22.71 -4.99 -9.17
C THR A 651 -23.32 -5.47 -10.48
N VAL A 652 -23.78 -4.54 -11.30
CA VAL A 652 -24.37 -4.84 -12.62
C VAL A 652 -23.27 -4.78 -13.68
N VAL A 653 -22.88 -5.92 -14.26
CA VAL A 653 -21.85 -6.00 -15.30
C VAL A 653 -22.49 -6.24 -16.67
N GLU A 654 -22.15 -5.40 -17.64
CA GLU A 654 -22.65 -5.51 -19.01
C GLU A 654 -21.81 -6.50 -19.81
N LEU A 655 -22.47 -7.37 -20.58
CA LEU A 655 -21.82 -8.40 -21.39
C LEU A 655 -21.90 -8.09 -22.88
N GLY A 656 -21.29 -6.98 -23.32
CA GLY A 656 -21.29 -6.56 -24.72
C GLY A 656 -22.68 -6.32 -25.33
N GLY A 657 -22.72 -5.67 -26.49
CA GLY A 657 -23.99 -5.35 -27.16
C GLY A 657 -24.80 -4.25 -26.46
N VAL A 658 -26.14 -4.31 -26.57
CA VAL A 658 -27.05 -3.30 -25.99
C VAL A 658 -27.40 -3.66 -24.56
N ARG A 659 -27.11 -2.75 -23.61
CA ARG A 659 -27.43 -2.89 -22.19
C ARG A 659 -28.91 -3.23 -21.96
N PRO A 660 -29.25 -4.43 -21.44
CA PRO A 660 -30.59 -4.73 -20.97
C PRO A 660 -30.96 -3.81 -19.82
N ARG A 661 -32.22 -3.37 -19.77
CA ARG A 661 -32.68 -2.53 -18.66
C ARG A 661 -33.15 -3.42 -17.52
N VAL A 662 -32.60 -3.18 -16.32
CA VAL A 662 -32.94 -3.90 -15.10
C VAL A 662 -33.85 -3.01 -14.26
N TYR A 663 -35.02 -3.53 -13.89
CA TYR A 663 -35.99 -2.83 -13.05
C TYR A 663 -36.48 -3.77 -11.95
N ARG A 664 -37.30 -3.24 -11.04
CA ARG A 664 -38.09 -4.04 -10.11
C ARG A 664 -39.54 -4.09 -10.58
N GLU A 665 -40.17 -5.24 -10.49
CA GLU A 665 -41.60 -5.43 -10.73
C GLU A 665 -42.10 -6.56 -9.81
N ASP A 666 -43.10 -6.29 -8.98
CA ASP A 666 -43.72 -7.25 -8.06
C ASP A 666 -42.74 -8.03 -7.16
N GLY A 667 -41.77 -7.32 -6.55
CA GLY A 667 -40.74 -7.93 -5.70
C GLY A 667 -39.57 -8.55 -6.47
N ARG A 668 -39.73 -8.85 -7.77
CA ARG A 668 -38.72 -9.55 -8.57
C ARG A 668 -37.78 -8.63 -9.33
N ALA A 669 -36.58 -9.12 -9.61
CA ALA A 669 -35.65 -8.54 -10.56
C ALA A 669 -36.20 -8.69 -11.99
N LEU A 670 -36.49 -7.58 -12.68
CA LEU A 670 -37.04 -7.57 -14.03
C LEU A 670 -35.96 -7.15 -15.05
N VAL A 671 -35.42 -8.10 -15.82
CA VAL A 671 -34.46 -7.81 -16.90
C VAL A 671 -35.18 -7.76 -18.24
N ARG A 672 -35.33 -6.56 -18.80
CA ARG A 672 -35.98 -6.31 -20.10
C ARG A 672 -34.96 -6.11 -21.22
N SER A 673 -35.16 -6.81 -22.33
CA SER A 673 -34.33 -6.66 -23.53
C SER A 673 -34.41 -5.25 -24.10
N ALA A 674 -33.25 -4.72 -24.50
CA ALA A 674 -33.13 -3.54 -25.35
C ALA A 674 -32.47 -3.86 -26.71
N GLY A 675 -32.18 -5.13 -27.01
CA GLY A 675 -31.41 -5.58 -28.17
C GLY A 675 -30.65 -6.87 -27.89
N GLU A 676 -29.66 -7.18 -28.72
CA GLU A 676 -28.71 -8.27 -28.48
C GLU A 676 -27.65 -7.82 -27.47
N GLY A 677 -27.55 -8.53 -26.35
CA GLY A 677 -26.65 -8.19 -25.24
C GLY A 677 -26.96 -9.01 -23.99
N GLY A 678 -26.16 -8.82 -22.94
CA GLY A 678 -26.34 -9.52 -21.67
C GLY A 678 -25.96 -8.67 -20.47
N VAL A 679 -26.37 -9.14 -19.30
CA VAL A 679 -26.04 -8.54 -18.01
C VAL A 679 -25.76 -9.65 -16.99
N VAL A 680 -24.85 -9.36 -16.08
CA VAL A 680 -24.63 -10.14 -14.86
C VAL A 680 -24.98 -9.26 -13.68
N LEU A 681 -25.80 -9.80 -12.77
CA LEU A 681 -26.04 -9.22 -11.46
C LEU A 681 -25.10 -9.95 -10.48
N LEU A 682 -23.99 -9.32 -10.11
CA LEU A 682 -22.98 -9.87 -9.20
C LEU A 682 -23.22 -9.41 -7.77
N SER A 683 -23.02 -10.32 -6.83
CA SER A 683 -23.00 -10.02 -5.40
C SER A 683 -21.92 -8.97 -5.08
N PRO A 684 -22.15 -8.02 -4.15
CA PRO A 684 -21.31 -6.84 -3.94
C PRO A 684 -20.06 -7.15 -3.11
N THR A 685 -20.01 -8.30 -2.45
CA THR A 685 -18.89 -8.70 -1.59
C THR A 685 -18.09 -9.81 -2.27
N PRO A 686 -16.82 -9.60 -2.62
CA PRO A 686 -15.94 -10.70 -2.96
C PRO A 686 -15.83 -11.63 -1.76
N GLN A 687 -16.42 -12.82 -1.84
CA GLN A 687 -16.35 -13.80 -0.77
C GLN A 687 -15.35 -14.86 -1.19
N ALA A 688 -14.24 -14.99 -0.46
CA ALA A 688 -13.25 -16.04 -0.69
C ALA A 688 -13.83 -17.41 -0.31
N ILE A 689 -14.70 -17.94 -1.16
CA ILE A 689 -15.28 -19.27 -1.01
C ILE A 689 -14.64 -20.19 -2.05
N THR A 690 -14.09 -21.31 -1.58
CA THR A 690 -13.46 -22.36 -2.40
C THR A 690 -14.50 -23.12 -3.22
N ASP A 691 -15.64 -23.46 -2.61
CA ASP A 691 -16.77 -24.11 -3.26
C ASP A 691 -18.04 -23.26 -3.07
N VAL A 692 -18.73 -22.87 -4.15
CA VAL A 692 -19.96 -22.06 -4.05
C VAL A 692 -21.19 -22.90 -4.39
N ASP A 693 -22.24 -22.77 -3.58
CA ASP A 693 -23.58 -23.29 -3.87
C ASP A 693 -24.52 -22.10 -4.08
N GLN A 694 -25.10 -22.02 -5.26
CA GLN A 694 -25.97 -20.94 -5.69
C GLN A 694 -27.32 -21.50 -6.11
N SER A 695 -28.40 -20.79 -5.76
CA SER A 695 -29.71 -21.05 -6.34
C SER A 695 -30.45 -19.75 -6.64
N VAL A 696 -31.29 -19.79 -7.67
CA VAL A 696 -32.16 -18.68 -8.06
C VAL A 696 -33.48 -19.22 -8.60
N THR A 697 -34.57 -18.55 -8.26
CA THR A 697 -35.86 -18.77 -8.92
C THR A 697 -35.98 -17.80 -10.09
N PHE A 698 -36.38 -18.27 -11.26
CA PHE A 698 -36.56 -17.41 -12.43
C PHE A 698 -37.77 -17.78 -13.27
N GLN A 699 -38.25 -16.80 -14.03
CA GLN A 699 -39.34 -16.93 -14.99
C GLN A 699 -39.00 -16.21 -16.29
N ILE A 700 -39.30 -16.82 -17.43
CA ILE A 700 -39.08 -16.22 -18.74
C ILE A 700 -40.41 -15.86 -19.41
N SER A 701 -40.49 -14.70 -20.06
CA SER A 701 -41.72 -14.30 -20.76
C SER A 701 -41.95 -15.03 -22.09
N MET A 702 -40.88 -15.49 -22.74
CA MET A 702 -40.87 -16.24 -24.01
C MET A 702 -39.61 -17.12 -24.11
N ASN A 703 -39.56 -18.06 -25.05
CA ASN A 703 -38.53 -19.12 -25.16
C ASN A 703 -37.15 -18.68 -25.74
N VAL A 704 -36.72 -17.43 -25.53
CA VAL A 704 -35.51 -16.87 -26.17
C VAL A 704 -34.48 -16.17 -25.24
N PRO A 705 -34.67 -15.96 -23.93
CA PRO A 705 -33.58 -15.49 -23.08
C PRO A 705 -32.72 -16.66 -22.56
N LYS A 706 -31.44 -16.39 -22.31
CA LYS A 706 -30.56 -17.23 -21.49
C LYS A 706 -30.59 -16.74 -20.06
N VAL A 707 -30.83 -17.62 -19.10
CA VAL A 707 -30.76 -17.33 -17.66
C VAL A 707 -29.82 -18.32 -17.02
N GLY A 708 -28.96 -17.88 -16.10
CA GLY A 708 -27.94 -18.74 -15.52
C GLY A 708 -27.37 -18.23 -14.21
N LEU A 709 -26.48 -19.05 -13.64
CA LEU A 709 -25.67 -18.74 -12.46
C LEU A 709 -24.20 -18.77 -12.88
N ILE A 710 -23.40 -17.87 -12.33
CA ILE A 710 -21.96 -17.79 -12.62
C ILE A 710 -21.13 -17.66 -11.35
N ALA A 711 -19.87 -18.02 -11.46
CA ALA A 711 -18.85 -17.69 -10.48
C ALA A 711 -17.53 -17.31 -11.20
N ARG A 712 -16.94 -16.20 -10.74
CA ARG A 712 -15.67 -15.63 -11.19
C ARG A 712 -14.57 -16.04 -10.23
N TRP A 713 -13.38 -16.29 -10.76
CA TRP A 713 -12.18 -16.64 -9.99
C TRP A 713 -11.09 -15.60 -10.23
N ASN A 714 -10.21 -15.36 -9.24
CA ASN A 714 -9.05 -14.46 -9.33
C ASN A 714 -9.31 -12.99 -9.70
N GLY A 715 -10.54 -12.49 -9.55
CA GLY A 715 -10.84 -11.06 -9.77
C GLY A 715 -10.78 -10.58 -11.22
N ASP A 716 -10.53 -11.47 -12.20
CA ASP A 716 -10.65 -11.12 -13.62
C ASP A 716 -12.13 -10.86 -13.96
N ALA A 717 -12.44 -9.61 -14.28
CA ALA A 717 -13.79 -9.17 -14.58
C ALA A 717 -14.37 -9.82 -15.86
N ASP A 718 -13.53 -10.40 -16.72
CA ASP A 718 -13.91 -10.97 -18.01
C ASP A 718 -13.88 -12.50 -18.07
N SER A 719 -13.46 -13.16 -16.99
CA SER A 719 -13.36 -14.62 -16.89
C SER A 719 -14.30 -15.20 -15.84
N CYS A 720 -15.14 -16.15 -16.23
CA CYS A 720 -16.06 -16.86 -15.33
C CYS A 720 -16.38 -18.27 -15.83
N CYS A 721 -16.91 -19.11 -14.94
CA CYS A 721 -17.61 -20.32 -15.31
C CYS A 721 -19.03 -20.29 -14.73
N GLY A 722 -19.92 -21.10 -15.29
CA GLY A 722 -21.29 -21.12 -14.83
C GLY A 722 -22.17 -22.08 -15.60
N VAL A 723 -23.44 -22.08 -15.23
CA VAL A 723 -24.49 -22.83 -15.93
C VAL A 723 -25.56 -21.89 -16.41
N ARG A 724 -26.17 -22.21 -17.55
CA ARG A 724 -27.28 -21.42 -18.10
C ARG A 724 -28.27 -22.30 -18.83
N VAL A 725 -29.47 -21.76 -18.99
CA VAL A 725 -30.56 -22.33 -19.77
C VAL A 725 -31.05 -21.28 -20.79
N GLY A 726 -31.09 -21.66 -22.08
CA GLY A 726 -31.39 -20.80 -23.24
C GLY A 726 -30.16 -20.66 -24.15
N THR A 727 -30.19 -20.69 -25.49
CA THR A 727 -31.23 -20.46 -26.53
C THR A 727 -31.09 -21.45 -27.71
N GLY A 728 -32.14 -21.55 -28.54
CA GLY A 728 -32.20 -22.35 -29.78
C GLY A 728 -33.07 -23.61 -29.65
N ASP A 729 -32.95 -24.56 -30.58
CA ASP A 729 -33.61 -25.88 -30.50
C ASP A 729 -33.19 -26.67 -29.24
N THR A 730 -32.08 -26.28 -28.62
CA THR A 730 -31.44 -26.98 -27.52
C THR A 730 -31.95 -26.52 -26.17
N ARG A 731 -33.23 -26.76 -25.87
CA ARG A 731 -33.92 -26.48 -24.59
C ARG A 731 -33.32 -27.28 -23.41
N THR A 732 -32.02 -27.12 -23.15
CA THR A 732 -31.19 -27.95 -22.28
C THR A 732 -30.38 -27.05 -21.35
N LEU A 733 -30.25 -27.45 -20.09
CA LEU A 733 -29.26 -26.89 -19.17
C LEU A 733 -27.83 -27.16 -19.71
N GLU A 734 -26.98 -26.14 -19.72
CA GLU A 734 -25.59 -26.25 -20.16
C GLU A 734 -24.61 -25.58 -19.20
N ALA A 735 -23.46 -26.19 -18.99
CA ALA A 735 -22.30 -25.56 -18.35
C ALA A 735 -21.43 -24.87 -19.41
N PHE A 736 -20.87 -23.73 -19.05
CA PHE A 736 -20.00 -22.95 -19.92
C PHE A 736 -18.83 -22.35 -19.15
N ARG A 737 -17.82 -21.93 -19.90
CA ARG A 737 -16.76 -21.03 -19.43
C ARG A 737 -16.69 -19.81 -20.34
N ARG A 738 -16.38 -18.68 -19.76
CA ARG A 738 -16.05 -17.42 -20.44
C ARG A 738 -14.64 -17.06 -20.02
N ILE A 739 -13.71 -16.92 -20.96
CA ILE A 739 -12.32 -16.56 -20.68
C ILE A 739 -11.98 -15.37 -21.57
N ALA A 740 -11.54 -14.27 -20.97
CA ALA A 740 -11.23 -13.01 -21.68
C ALA A 740 -12.36 -12.60 -22.65
N GLY A 741 -13.62 -12.65 -22.18
CA GLY A 741 -14.80 -12.29 -22.97
C GLY A 741 -15.32 -13.36 -23.95
N ALA A 742 -14.57 -14.45 -24.20
CA ALA A 742 -14.96 -15.52 -25.12
C ALA A 742 -15.70 -16.66 -24.41
N THR A 743 -16.97 -16.89 -24.76
CA THR A 743 -17.82 -17.95 -24.16
C THR A 743 -17.75 -19.26 -24.93
N ARG A 744 -17.57 -20.38 -24.23
CA ARG A 744 -17.64 -21.75 -24.77
C ARG A 744 -18.49 -22.66 -23.88
N THR A 745 -19.40 -23.42 -24.48
CA THR A 745 -20.12 -24.50 -23.79
C THR A 745 -19.14 -25.64 -23.46
N VAL A 746 -19.16 -26.09 -22.21
CA VAL A 746 -18.34 -27.18 -21.69
C VAL A 746 -19.10 -28.50 -21.75
N LYS A 747 -20.34 -28.52 -21.25
CA LYS A 747 -21.19 -29.72 -21.22
C LYS A 747 -22.66 -29.34 -21.33
N ARG A 748 -23.46 -30.20 -21.97
CA ARG A 748 -24.93 -30.08 -22.03
C ARG A 748 -25.55 -31.23 -21.25
N ALA A 749 -26.68 -30.98 -20.59
CA ALA A 749 -27.41 -32.02 -19.91
C ALA A 749 -27.88 -33.09 -20.92
N ALA A 750 -27.78 -34.36 -20.53
CA ALA A 750 -28.17 -35.48 -21.40
C ALA A 750 -29.67 -35.46 -21.73
N ASN A 751 -30.49 -35.03 -20.77
CA ASN A 751 -31.94 -34.91 -20.92
C ASN A 751 -32.35 -33.42 -20.95
N PRO A 752 -33.08 -32.96 -21.98
CA PRO A 752 -33.54 -31.57 -22.07
C PRO A 752 -34.59 -31.27 -20.99
N VAL A 753 -34.32 -30.27 -20.17
CA VAL A 753 -35.32 -29.65 -19.29
C VAL A 753 -35.96 -28.49 -20.04
N VAL A 754 -37.18 -28.71 -20.51
CA VAL A 754 -37.93 -27.72 -21.29
C VAL A 754 -38.54 -26.69 -20.34
N VAL A 755 -37.92 -25.50 -20.29
CA VAL A 755 -38.46 -24.34 -19.57
C VAL A 755 -39.66 -23.76 -20.33
N GLN A 756 -40.81 -23.70 -19.66
CA GLN A 756 -42.03 -23.10 -20.19
C GLN A 756 -42.10 -21.59 -19.88
N SER A 757 -42.66 -20.82 -20.82
CA SER A 757 -42.90 -19.40 -20.59
C SER A 757 -43.92 -19.18 -19.47
N LYS A 758 -43.68 -18.18 -18.61
CA LYS A 758 -44.55 -17.82 -17.48
C LYS A 758 -44.70 -18.90 -16.39
N THR A 759 -43.81 -19.88 -16.38
CA THR A 759 -43.67 -20.85 -15.29
C THR A 759 -42.41 -20.50 -14.50
N ASP A 760 -42.49 -20.53 -13.17
CA ASP A 760 -41.34 -20.32 -12.29
C ASP A 760 -40.50 -21.59 -12.23
N TYR A 761 -39.19 -21.46 -12.38
CA TYR A 761 -38.22 -22.55 -12.28
C TYR A 761 -37.16 -22.22 -11.25
N ARG A 762 -36.69 -23.23 -10.52
CA ARG A 762 -35.52 -23.15 -9.65
C ARG A 762 -34.31 -23.71 -10.37
N LEU A 763 -33.24 -22.93 -10.39
CA LEU A 763 -31.92 -23.34 -10.87
C LEU A 763 -30.96 -23.35 -9.67
N ARG A 764 -30.29 -24.48 -9.44
CA ARG A 764 -29.20 -24.60 -8.45
C ARG A 764 -27.91 -25.00 -9.16
N MET A 765 -26.80 -24.40 -8.75
CA MET A 765 -25.45 -24.67 -9.23
C MET A 765 -24.49 -24.78 -8.05
N VAL A 766 -23.74 -25.88 -7.99
CA VAL A 766 -22.58 -26.01 -7.12
C VAL A 766 -21.32 -25.96 -7.98
N ALA A 767 -20.42 -25.03 -7.69
CA ALA A 767 -19.10 -24.95 -8.31
C ALA A 767 -18.03 -25.27 -7.28
N ARG A 768 -17.20 -26.29 -7.54
CA ARG A 768 -16.18 -26.75 -6.62
C ARG A 768 -14.79 -26.58 -7.20
N GLU A 769 -13.87 -26.00 -6.43
CA GLU A 769 -12.47 -25.97 -6.82
C GLU A 769 -11.87 -27.37 -6.73
N ARG A 770 -11.07 -27.75 -7.73
CA ARG A 770 -10.28 -28.98 -7.76
C ARG A 770 -8.89 -28.66 -8.26
N ASP A 771 -7.94 -29.59 -8.06
CA ASP A 771 -6.59 -29.46 -8.58
C ASP A 771 -6.62 -29.04 -10.06
N HIS A 772 -6.16 -27.81 -10.30
CA HIS A 772 -6.01 -27.21 -11.62
C HIS A 772 -7.30 -26.82 -12.39
N GLY A 773 -8.47 -26.67 -11.74
CA GLY A 773 -9.70 -26.17 -12.38
C GLY A 773 -10.97 -26.22 -11.50
N VAL A 774 -12.15 -26.15 -12.12
CA VAL A 774 -13.46 -26.13 -11.41
C VAL A 774 -14.37 -27.25 -11.90
N VAL A 775 -15.10 -27.89 -11.00
CA VAL A 775 -16.19 -28.84 -11.32
C VAL A 775 -17.54 -28.16 -11.08
N LEU A 776 -18.45 -28.26 -12.05
CA LEU A 776 -19.81 -27.72 -11.94
C LEU A 776 -20.83 -28.84 -11.84
N GLN A 777 -21.71 -28.75 -10.84
CA GLN A 777 -22.94 -29.53 -10.73
C GLN A 777 -24.13 -28.59 -10.81
N ALA A 778 -25.19 -28.97 -11.54
CA ALA A 778 -26.38 -28.14 -11.64
C ALA A 778 -27.66 -28.96 -11.86
N LYS A 779 -28.77 -28.41 -11.39
CA LYS A 779 -30.11 -28.97 -11.58
C LYS A 779 -31.16 -27.87 -11.72
N LEU A 780 -32.22 -28.21 -12.46
CA LEU A 780 -33.26 -27.30 -12.89
C LEU A 780 -34.62 -28.00 -12.81
N TRP A 781 -35.60 -27.41 -12.14
CA TRP A 781 -36.93 -27.98 -11.95
C TRP A 781 -38.02 -26.89 -11.81
N PRO A 782 -39.31 -27.19 -12.07
CA PRO A 782 -40.42 -26.26 -11.80
C PRO A 782 -40.46 -25.90 -10.30
N ALA A 783 -40.66 -24.63 -9.98
CA ALA A 783 -40.56 -24.13 -8.61
C ALA A 783 -41.67 -24.66 -7.68
N ASP A 784 -42.77 -25.18 -8.24
CA ASP A 784 -43.88 -25.83 -7.54
C ASP A 784 -43.66 -27.34 -7.31
N GLU A 785 -42.58 -27.91 -7.85
CA GLU A 785 -42.19 -29.30 -7.64
C GLU A 785 -41.08 -29.44 -6.59
N ALA A 786 -40.97 -30.63 -6.00
CA ALA A 786 -39.89 -30.95 -5.07
C ALA A 786 -38.52 -30.96 -5.78
N GLU A 787 -37.47 -30.51 -5.08
CA GLU A 787 -36.11 -30.52 -5.60
C GLU A 787 -35.66 -31.95 -5.95
N PRO A 788 -35.21 -32.20 -7.20
CA PRO A 788 -34.69 -33.50 -7.58
C PRO A 788 -33.46 -33.89 -6.75
N ALA A 789 -33.39 -35.18 -6.38
CA ALA A 789 -32.23 -35.75 -5.69
C ALA A 789 -30.99 -35.78 -6.58
N GLU A 790 -31.17 -36.09 -7.87
CA GLU A 790 -30.08 -36.24 -8.83
C GLU A 790 -29.69 -34.91 -9.49
N TRP A 791 -28.40 -34.75 -9.77
CA TRP A 791 -27.89 -33.62 -10.56
C TRP A 791 -28.26 -33.80 -12.04
N THR A 792 -28.83 -32.76 -12.65
CA THR A 792 -29.17 -32.77 -14.08
C THR A 792 -27.91 -32.70 -14.96
N LEU A 793 -26.87 -32.05 -14.46
CA LEU A 793 -25.59 -31.86 -15.13
C LEU A 793 -24.45 -31.87 -14.11
N GLU A 794 -23.39 -32.60 -14.42
CA GLU A 794 -22.11 -32.57 -13.70
C GLU A 794 -20.97 -32.57 -14.72
N THR A 795 -20.01 -31.67 -14.60
CA THR A 795 -18.86 -31.58 -15.54
C THR A 795 -17.67 -32.38 -15.03
N ASP A 796 -16.79 -32.80 -15.94
CA ASP A 796 -15.40 -33.06 -15.57
C ASP A 796 -14.72 -31.72 -15.18
N THR A 797 -13.48 -31.78 -14.66
CA THR A 797 -12.74 -30.58 -14.26
C THR A 797 -12.51 -29.64 -15.44
N ILE A 798 -12.98 -28.40 -15.32
CA ILE A 798 -12.79 -27.32 -16.29
C ILE A 798 -11.38 -26.75 -16.09
N HIS A 799 -10.39 -27.36 -16.73
CA HIS A 799 -8.99 -26.94 -16.62
C HIS A 799 -8.73 -25.59 -17.32
N ASN A 800 -8.42 -24.58 -16.53
CA ASN A 800 -8.00 -23.26 -17.00
C ASN A 800 -7.40 -22.47 -15.82
N ARG A 801 -6.31 -21.71 -16.04
CA ARG A 801 -5.59 -20.99 -14.96
C ARG A 801 -6.37 -19.78 -14.45
N GLU A 802 -7.13 -19.12 -15.33
CA GLU A 802 -7.98 -17.98 -15.01
C GLU A 802 -9.21 -18.39 -14.17
N LEU A 803 -9.47 -19.70 -14.01
CA LEU A 803 -10.53 -20.28 -13.18
C LEU A 803 -10.03 -20.96 -11.89
N ARG A 804 -8.77 -20.76 -11.47
CA ARG A 804 -8.20 -21.36 -10.22
C ARG A 804 -8.24 -20.38 -9.06
N GLY A 805 -8.10 -20.80 -7.80
CA GLY A 805 -8.05 -19.94 -6.62
C GLY A 805 -9.36 -19.85 -5.85
N ALA A 806 -9.52 -18.86 -4.97
CA ALA A 806 -10.82 -18.62 -4.33
C ALA A 806 -11.80 -17.96 -5.31
N ALA A 807 -13.09 -18.33 -5.27
CA ALA A 807 -14.11 -17.62 -6.02
C ALA A 807 -14.11 -16.14 -5.57
N GLY A 808 -14.14 -15.22 -6.52
CA GLY A 808 -14.21 -13.77 -6.28
C GLY A 808 -15.65 -13.31 -6.16
N GLN A 809 -16.35 -13.21 -7.31
CA GLN A 809 -17.74 -12.74 -7.37
C GLN A 809 -18.62 -13.76 -8.09
N PHE A 810 -19.85 -13.91 -7.64
CA PHE A 810 -20.84 -14.80 -8.22
C PHE A 810 -22.20 -14.11 -8.35
N GLY A 811 -23.11 -14.69 -9.13
CA GLY A 811 -24.42 -14.12 -9.31
C GLY A 811 -25.17 -14.60 -10.55
N VAL A 812 -26.19 -13.84 -10.92
CA VAL A 812 -27.17 -14.24 -11.94
C VAL A 812 -26.78 -13.68 -13.30
N LEU A 813 -26.72 -14.56 -14.31
CA LEU A 813 -26.51 -14.22 -15.72
C LEU A 813 -27.84 -14.13 -16.45
N VAL A 814 -28.02 -13.07 -17.23
CA VAL A 814 -29.11 -12.95 -18.21
C VAL A 814 -28.55 -12.48 -19.56
N GLU A 815 -28.66 -13.31 -20.60
CA GLU A 815 -28.29 -12.95 -21.99
C GLU A 815 -29.53 -13.01 -22.89
N GLN A 816 -29.71 -12.04 -23.79
CA GLN A 816 -30.89 -11.96 -24.65
C GLN A 816 -30.48 -11.57 -26.08
N GLY A 817 -31.11 -12.17 -27.09
CA GLY A 817 -30.87 -11.81 -28.49
C GLY A 817 -32.17 -11.54 -29.26
N GLY A 818 -32.49 -10.30 -29.63
CA GLY A 818 -33.64 -9.94 -30.47
C GLY A 818 -34.46 -8.73 -30.01
N SER A 819 -35.73 -8.66 -30.44
CA SER A 819 -36.61 -7.47 -30.33
C SER A 819 -36.99 -7.05 -28.90
N SER A 820 -37.15 -5.74 -28.70
CA SER A 820 -37.61 -5.09 -27.45
C SER A 820 -38.97 -5.61 -27.00
N GLY A 821 -39.05 -6.16 -25.78
CA GLY A 821 -40.30 -6.69 -25.20
C GLY A 821 -40.13 -8.01 -24.41
N ARG A 822 -38.94 -8.60 -24.41
CA ARG A 822 -38.62 -9.84 -23.69
C ARG A 822 -38.19 -9.54 -22.27
N VAL A 823 -38.57 -10.42 -21.36
CA VAL A 823 -38.44 -10.21 -19.92
C VAL A 823 -37.99 -11.51 -19.25
N VAL A 824 -37.00 -11.40 -18.37
CA VAL A 824 -36.65 -12.41 -17.38
C VAL A 824 -36.96 -11.82 -16.00
N ARG A 825 -37.67 -12.60 -15.18
CA ARG A 825 -37.87 -12.29 -13.76
C ARG A 825 -36.97 -13.22 -12.94
N CYS A 826 -36.20 -12.67 -12.01
CA CYS A 826 -35.42 -13.43 -11.03
C CYS A 826 -35.88 -13.10 -9.61
N ASP A 827 -35.88 -14.10 -8.75
CA ASP A 827 -36.40 -14.11 -7.38
C ASP A 827 -35.53 -15.05 -6.51
N ASP A 828 -35.70 -15.00 -5.19
CA ASP A 828 -35.10 -15.89 -4.17
C ASP A 828 -33.65 -16.34 -4.49
N TYR A 829 -32.73 -15.39 -4.59
CA TYR A 829 -31.32 -15.73 -4.77
C TYR A 829 -30.69 -16.16 -3.45
N VAL A 830 -30.10 -17.35 -3.44
CA VAL A 830 -29.34 -17.86 -2.30
C VAL A 830 -27.94 -18.25 -2.77
N ALA A 831 -26.91 -17.84 -2.04
CA ALA A 831 -25.55 -18.32 -2.28
C ALA A 831 -24.76 -18.46 -0.98
N GLY A 832 -23.95 -19.52 -0.88
CA GLY A 832 -23.07 -19.76 0.27
C GLY A 832 -22.10 -20.90 0.00
N ALA A 833 -21.45 -21.40 1.05
CA ALA A 833 -20.72 -22.66 0.99
C ALA A 833 -21.72 -23.84 0.89
N PRO A 834 -21.43 -24.90 0.11
CA PRO A 834 -22.31 -26.06 -0.14
C PRO A 834 -22.62 -26.93 1.08
#